data_AF-A0A971RSQ0-F1
#
_entry.id   AF-A0A971RSQ0-F1
#
_cell.length_a   1.000
_cell.length_b   1.000
_cell.length_c   1.000
_cell.angle_alpha   90.00
_cell.angle_beta   90.00
_cell.angle_gamma   90.00
#
_symmetry.space_group_name_H-M   'P 1'
#
loop_
_entity.id
_entity.type
_entity.pdbx_description
1 polymer ?
#
loop_
_entity_poly.entity_id
_entity_poly.type
_entity_poly.pdbx_seq_one_letter_code
_entity_poly.pdbx_strand_id
1 'polypeptide(L)'
;MKRLYLLFFILTVASLAFAQNTYYWIGNTSENWSTASNWQSGHVPTAYDNAVITSIGTYQPFVYNDAECSNLTLSSSTSIEVNGARTLTVNGDLSTHGDVILRTSSTLIVKGNAIWASNSSLSDSGSTARPICRFYKNLDINYTSNFNTSGSVIFSGTSNSIVTNNSSNVYFGFLTATKTSASGATVTIADGQGFTVRTISVYEGNKLINNSTATIVTNEINDLNTGSSTNYGFQCNHGTIEFSIVGQGELDLRGAGTYFNNLTIDIAGGIIENEQDPPYPVVVKGDFVLLRGLTVSINRLEVGGNWENTSTNTTTYPQKVTFTNKTSTPIVKSNQAFNTLVTDTGTKALSFAPGVDVSCQIYSSISGGVDVYTNATFTVNGFTNPTNRIPGRWYLSHPNGVININNPSTVPFNGWLEISSGVLNLNNLRLGTLSGTTFYMLGGTIHCDGIYLQSTFQPYGGTIVLESTDTSYSMISLPADSWLHNLQVQPDTKTYHLFTDLTLKGSFILNSGEFSVKNPTNNNIHTMYVAENWINNRGPEFFHEEEGTVVFNGPGFQACKTDEVFYTIIVDKTPPGSGGDAFRIESPTTGVYLNVSCQNYKWLAGALDVSRRGTLTINNVLNPTLEGNFWCNEGCQLNINTSNISLNGSMHITGGEINITQVGAGFLYSHMLSGSLEITSGSLNFTNAGMVFPNTNPFSTSISGGTISVVRDFNCLRNDFQPTGGTLLIKGSEDNTISFTQTGSHLYNLTIAKDDPEAIVETWGTTGTDIVCNGNIIVNSGEFRIKGFNFISKGNISVNNSGKLSIFPNGKLKMGNAKSLNINNGGAFKSWSQPNSIVATLTGETSESFFDFNVNSGGTFEAEYTVFEHMGIMGIYFKSGSICNQLSNCSLSTGKPSSSLITFSNTQTLTLNNIDFPRRPSAYQTYRNVRKGTSQGRIILTNFTGNFSGSAYENDPHDTIFWLGPDVDFVVDHIMITQTDGYVCGVRASSVTIKNIGTHDYLGDIRVDFYKDLPTAPAAGTEGTYHGFVTNLAAGKTKFVNPPLMSTDIAGDWTVWARVDTHNDIVETNENNNLSEPQITTWSPLPPVSNLQFLSYDNNNALMKWDYTAPYNCFKIWGNDDPNFPPETTQLNYSLDGPTPGPTYAILVNLRFSKRFFRVTAERDFPDLE
;
A
#
# COMPACT_ATOMS: atom_id res chain seq x y z
N MET A 1 -73.65 -78.17 65.41
CA MET A 1 -74.61 -77.20 64.82
C MET A 1 -75.22 -76.21 65.82
N LYS A 2 -75.61 -76.55 67.06
CA LYS A 2 -76.20 -75.57 68.01
C LYS A 2 -75.25 -74.46 68.56
N ARG A 3 -73.92 -74.65 68.53
CA ARG A 3 -72.93 -73.61 68.93
C ARG A 3 -72.60 -72.58 67.85
N LEU A 4 -72.86 -72.88 66.57
CA LEU A 4 -72.59 -71.97 65.44
C LEU A 4 -73.73 -70.95 65.27
N TYR A 5 -74.98 -71.35 65.55
CA TYR A 5 -76.14 -70.44 65.57
C TYR A 5 -76.14 -69.49 66.78
N LEU A 6 -75.62 -69.90 67.94
CA LEU A 6 -75.47 -69.01 69.09
C LEU A 6 -74.37 -67.96 68.85
N LEU A 7 -73.29 -68.33 68.15
CA LEU A 7 -72.24 -67.38 67.75
C LEU A 7 -72.73 -66.42 66.66
N PHE A 8 -73.54 -66.88 65.69
CA PHE A 8 -74.18 -66.01 64.70
C PHE A 8 -75.23 -65.10 65.35
N PHE A 9 -76.01 -65.58 66.32
CA PHE A 9 -77.01 -64.77 67.03
C PHE A 9 -76.36 -63.74 67.97
N ILE A 10 -75.25 -64.09 68.63
CA ILE A 10 -74.46 -63.15 69.46
C ILE A 10 -73.68 -62.16 68.58
N LEU A 11 -73.23 -62.54 67.38
CA LEU A 11 -72.65 -61.59 66.41
C LEU A 11 -73.70 -60.71 65.72
N THR A 12 -74.96 -61.16 65.56
CA THR A 12 -76.03 -60.32 64.99
C THR A 12 -76.70 -59.39 66.00
N VAL A 13 -76.70 -59.72 67.30
CA VAL A 13 -77.26 -58.86 68.37
C VAL A 13 -76.26 -57.79 68.85
N ALA A 14 -74.98 -57.88 68.47
CA ALA A 14 -73.99 -56.83 68.69
C ALA A 14 -74.00 -55.71 67.62
N SER A 15 -75.00 -55.72 66.71
CA SER A 15 -75.22 -54.66 65.71
C SER A 15 -76.66 -54.12 65.74
N LEU A 16 -77.21 -53.90 66.94
CA LEU A 16 -78.28 -52.92 67.08
C LEU A 16 -77.66 -51.54 66.86
N ALA A 17 -77.84 -51.01 65.65
CA ALA A 17 -77.75 -49.58 65.42
C ALA A 17 -78.78 -48.92 66.34
N PHE A 18 -78.31 -48.40 67.48
CA PHE A 18 -79.10 -47.46 68.26
C PHE A 18 -79.41 -46.29 67.32
N ALA A 19 -80.70 -46.00 67.10
CA ALA A 19 -81.09 -44.76 66.45
C ALA A 19 -80.48 -43.63 67.29
N GLN A 20 -79.58 -42.85 66.70
CA GLN A 20 -78.99 -41.71 67.39
C GLN A 20 -80.12 -40.73 67.70
N ASN A 21 -80.46 -40.57 68.97
CA ASN A 21 -81.45 -39.58 69.37
C ASN A 21 -80.84 -38.19 69.23
N THR A 22 -81.63 -37.21 68.79
CA THR A 22 -81.17 -35.83 68.66
C THR A 22 -81.78 -34.99 69.78
N TYR A 23 -80.94 -34.39 70.60
CA TYR A 23 -81.34 -33.53 71.71
C TYR A 23 -80.92 -32.08 71.44
N TYR A 24 -81.89 -31.18 71.60
CA TYR A 24 -81.70 -29.75 71.38
C TYR A 24 -81.46 -29.04 72.72
N TRP A 25 -80.45 -28.18 72.76
CA TRP A 25 -80.21 -27.28 73.89
C TRP A 25 -81.27 -26.18 73.91
N ILE A 26 -81.95 -26.04 75.05
CA ILE A 26 -82.96 -25.03 75.32
C ILE A 26 -82.53 -24.03 76.40
N GLY A 27 -81.44 -24.29 77.14
CA GLY A 27 -80.73 -23.30 77.96
C GLY A 27 -81.57 -22.49 78.97
N ASN A 28 -82.64 -23.07 79.52
CA ASN A 28 -83.58 -22.34 80.40
C ASN A 28 -83.21 -22.37 81.88
N THR A 29 -82.40 -23.33 82.34
CA THR A 29 -82.10 -23.52 83.78
C THR A 29 -80.75 -22.93 84.17
N SER A 30 -79.70 -23.23 83.39
CA SER A 30 -78.34 -22.79 83.64
C SER A 30 -77.49 -22.96 82.37
N GLU A 31 -76.23 -22.54 82.42
CA GLU A 31 -75.25 -22.80 81.37
C GLU A 31 -74.66 -24.23 81.41
N ASN A 32 -74.82 -24.99 82.51
CA ASN A 32 -74.12 -26.27 82.67
C ASN A 32 -74.60 -27.36 81.69
N TRP A 33 -73.70 -27.86 80.83
CA TRP A 33 -73.96 -28.94 79.86
C TRP A 33 -74.63 -30.16 80.50
N SER A 34 -74.20 -30.53 81.72
CA SER A 34 -74.65 -31.72 82.43
C SER A 34 -76.01 -31.56 83.12
N THR A 35 -76.63 -30.38 83.08
CA THR A 35 -77.96 -30.17 83.66
C THR A 35 -79.03 -30.65 82.69
N ALA A 36 -79.66 -31.78 83.03
CA ALA A 36 -80.73 -32.43 82.26
C ALA A 36 -81.83 -31.47 81.76
N SER A 37 -82.29 -30.52 82.59
CA SER A 37 -83.35 -29.57 82.25
C SER A 37 -82.95 -28.47 81.24
N ASN A 38 -81.68 -28.41 80.83
CA ASN A 38 -81.23 -27.56 79.72
C ASN A 38 -81.42 -28.21 78.34
N TRP A 39 -81.82 -29.49 78.27
CA TRP A 39 -82.06 -30.22 77.03
C TRP A 39 -83.56 -30.46 76.82
N GLN A 40 -84.06 -30.32 75.58
CA GLN A 40 -85.49 -30.36 75.25
C GLN A 40 -86.25 -31.60 75.80
N SER A 41 -85.57 -32.74 75.91
CA SER A 41 -86.13 -34.02 76.41
C SER A 41 -85.88 -34.27 77.90
N GLY A 42 -85.18 -33.38 78.61
CA GLY A 42 -84.68 -33.65 79.95
C GLY A 42 -83.51 -34.65 79.99
N HIS A 43 -82.91 -34.99 78.85
CA HIS A 43 -81.82 -35.97 78.75
C HIS A 43 -80.53 -35.29 78.28
N VAL A 44 -79.45 -35.46 79.06
CA VAL A 44 -78.11 -34.98 78.66
C VAL A 44 -77.56 -35.91 77.56
N PRO A 45 -77.03 -35.40 76.44
CA PRO A 45 -76.43 -36.22 75.40
C PRO A 45 -75.31 -37.12 75.93
N THR A 46 -75.26 -38.37 75.44
CA THR A 46 -74.17 -39.34 75.65
C THR A 46 -73.40 -39.57 74.36
N ALA A 47 -72.32 -40.38 74.35
CA ALA A 47 -71.57 -40.75 73.15
C ALA A 47 -72.41 -41.27 71.95
N TYR A 48 -73.64 -41.71 72.21
CA TYR A 48 -74.56 -42.27 71.21
C TYR A 48 -75.66 -41.29 70.74
N ASP A 49 -75.75 -40.10 71.34
CA ASP A 49 -76.79 -39.11 71.05
C ASP A 49 -76.24 -37.87 70.33
N ASN A 50 -77.00 -37.32 69.39
CA ASN A 50 -76.67 -36.05 68.72
C ASN A 50 -77.06 -34.87 69.61
N ALA A 51 -76.17 -33.88 69.72
CA ALA A 51 -76.39 -32.64 70.43
C ALA A 51 -76.51 -31.46 69.45
N VAL A 52 -77.59 -30.69 69.54
CA VAL A 52 -77.81 -29.50 68.72
C VAL A 52 -77.96 -28.28 69.62
N ILE A 53 -77.03 -27.34 69.53
CA ILE A 53 -77.10 -26.07 70.23
C ILE A 53 -77.90 -25.09 69.36
N THR A 54 -79.03 -24.63 69.92
CA THR A 54 -79.92 -23.67 69.26
C THR A 54 -79.73 -22.29 69.86
N SER A 55 -80.14 -21.25 69.13
CA SER A 55 -80.17 -19.87 69.64
C SER A 55 -81.32 -19.61 70.61
N ILE A 56 -82.07 -20.65 70.99
CA ILE A 56 -83.20 -20.60 71.91
C ILE A 56 -82.69 -20.83 73.33
N GLY A 57 -83.05 -19.92 74.25
CA GLY A 57 -82.66 -20.00 75.66
C GLY A 57 -81.77 -18.84 76.10
N THR A 58 -81.74 -18.57 77.41
CA THR A 58 -80.95 -17.48 77.99
C THR A 58 -79.49 -17.87 78.22
N TYR A 59 -79.23 -19.14 78.55
CA TYR A 59 -77.89 -19.62 78.89
C TYR A 59 -77.30 -20.47 77.75
N GLN A 60 -76.10 -20.12 77.29
CA GLN A 60 -75.33 -20.93 76.34
C GLN A 60 -74.57 -22.06 77.07
N PRO A 61 -74.34 -23.23 76.43
CA PRO A 61 -73.70 -24.35 77.10
C PRO A 61 -72.25 -24.09 77.56
N PHE A 62 -71.97 -24.52 78.78
CA PHE A 62 -70.69 -24.49 79.45
C PHE A 62 -70.35 -25.88 80.02
N VAL A 63 -69.18 -26.41 79.66
CA VAL A 63 -68.73 -27.76 80.04
C VAL A 63 -67.93 -27.70 81.35
N TYR A 64 -68.61 -27.83 82.50
CA TYR A 64 -67.98 -27.85 83.82
C TYR A 64 -67.29 -29.18 84.17
N ASN A 65 -67.83 -30.29 83.69
CA ASN A 65 -67.30 -31.65 83.81
C ASN A 65 -67.13 -32.25 82.40
N ASP A 66 -66.33 -33.29 82.25
CA ASP A 66 -66.14 -33.93 80.94
C ASP A 66 -67.49 -34.31 80.31
N ALA A 67 -67.63 -34.02 79.03
CA ALA A 67 -68.87 -34.18 78.28
C ALA A 67 -68.62 -34.93 76.98
N GLU A 68 -69.63 -35.67 76.52
CA GLU A 68 -69.55 -36.38 75.26
C GLU A 68 -70.89 -36.38 74.51
N CYS A 69 -70.80 -36.47 73.18
CA CYS A 69 -71.94 -36.68 72.29
C CYS A 69 -71.54 -37.54 71.10
N SER A 70 -72.52 -37.95 70.29
CA SER A 70 -72.30 -38.54 68.97
C SER A 70 -71.92 -37.44 67.97
N ASN A 71 -72.87 -36.71 67.39
CA ASN A 71 -72.59 -35.53 66.56
C ASN A 71 -72.93 -34.23 67.32
N LEU A 72 -72.18 -33.15 67.08
CA LEU A 72 -72.44 -31.83 67.65
C LEU A 72 -72.72 -30.81 66.55
N THR A 73 -73.85 -30.11 66.63
CA THR A 73 -74.20 -29.02 65.72
C THR A 73 -74.47 -27.72 66.47
N LEU A 74 -73.82 -26.63 66.09
CA LEU A 74 -74.08 -25.28 66.63
C LEU A 74 -74.76 -24.42 65.55
N SER A 75 -75.91 -23.83 65.90
CA SER A 75 -76.61 -22.87 65.03
C SER A 75 -75.90 -21.50 65.02
N SER A 76 -76.25 -20.64 64.07
CA SER A 76 -75.73 -19.26 64.05
C SER A 76 -76.07 -18.51 65.33
N SER A 77 -75.15 -17.65 65.79
CA SER A 77 -75.30 -16.86 67.03
C SER A 77 -75.46 -17.70 68.31
N THR A 78 -74.89 -18.90 68.34
CA THR A 78 -74.75 -19.75 69.54
C THR A 78 -73.30 -19.83 69.97
N SER A 79 -73.05 -20.25 71.21
CA SER A 79 -71.69 -20.53 71.67
C SER A 79 -71.65 -21.79 72.54
N ILE A 80 -70.48 -22.41 72.62
CA ILE A 80 -70.17 -23.42 73.63
C ILE A 80 -68.81 -23.11 74.24
N GLU A 81 -68.73 -23.16 75.56
CA GLU A 81 -67.49 -22.93 76.29
C GLU A 81 -67.03 -24.18 77.05
N VAL A 82 -65.75 -24.55 76.91
CA VAL A 82 -65.15 -25.69 77.61
C VAL A 82 -64.24 -25.20 78.72
N ASN A 83 -64.54 -25.61 79.97
CA ASN A 83 -63.77 -25.18 81.13
C ASN A 83 -62.35 -25.77 81.14
N GLY A 84 -61.46 -25.12 81.91
CA GLY A 84 -60.08 -25.54 82.00
C GLY A 84 -59.91 -26.96 82.55
N ALA A 85 -58.99 -27.71 81.97
CA ALA A 85 -58.74 -29.12 82.28
C ALA A 85 -59.94 -30.07 82.10
N ARG A 86 -60.97 -29.65 81.33
CA ARG A 86 -62.12 -30.50 80.95
C ARG A 86 -62.07 -30.88 79.48
N THR A 87 -62.73 -31.99 79.15
CA THR A 87 -62.79 -32.55 77.81
C THR A 87 -64.21 -32.56 77.28
N LEU A 88 -64.41 -32.05 76.06
CA LEU A 88 -65.60 -32.29 75.25
C LEU A 88 -65.26 -33.26 74.11
N THR A 89 -65.92 -34.42 74.10
CA THR A 89 -65.72 -35.47 73.07
C THR A 89 -66.91 -35.58 72.13
N VAL A 90 -66.71 -35.29 70.85
CA VAL A 90 -67.66 -35.53 69.76
C VAL A 90 -67.23 -36.82 69.05
N ASN A 91 -67.99 -37.91 69.21
CA ASN A 91 -67.63 -39.23 68.66
C ASN A 91 -67.87 -39.36 67.14
N GLY A 92 -68.69 -38.48 66.58
CA GLY A 92 -68.98 -38.29 65.16
C GLY A 92 -68.55 -36.90 64.70
N ASP A 93 -69.35 -36.26 63.86
CA ASP A 93 -69.04 -34.99 63.21
C ASP A 93 -69.39 -33.77 64.10
N LEU A 94 -68.54 -32.74 64.03
CA LEU A 94 -68.79 -31.40 64.55
C LEU A 94 -69.10 -30.46 63.38
N SER A 95 -70.24 -29.76 63.42
CA SER A 95 -70.58 -28.70 62.45
C SER A 95 -71.03 -27.45 63.20
N THR A 96 -70.27 -26.35 63.10
CA THR A 96 -70.56 -25.11 63.82
C THR A 96 -70.77 -23.92 62.89
N HIS A 97 -71.86 -23.20 63.13
CA HIS A 97 -72.13 -21.84 62.65
C HIS A 97 -72.03 -20.81 63.79
N GLY A 98 -71.62 -21.25 64.99
CA GLY A 98 -71.48 -20.44 66.21
C GLY A 98 -70.06 -20.52 66.81
N ASP A 99 -69.90 -20.02 68.02
CA ASP A 99 -68.59 -19.83 68.66
C ASP A 99 -68.20 -21.03 69.53
N VAL A 100 -67.01 -21.58 69.32
CA VAL A 100 -66.39 -22.56 70.21
C VAL A 100 -65.31 -21.85 71.02
N ILE A 101 -65.48 -21.82 72.34
CA ILE A 101 -64.59 -21.12 73.27
C ILE A 101 -63.87 -22.14 74.15
N LEU A 102 -62.54 -22.12 74.15
CA LEU A 102 -61.71 -23.06 74.90
C LEU A 102 -60.95 -22.33 76.01
N ARG A 103 -61.20 -22.72 77.28
CA ARG A 103 -60.39 -22.21 78.40
C ARG A 103 -59.01 -22.86 78.44
N THR A 104 -58.10 -22.23 79.18
CA THR A 104 -56.76 -22.77 79.49
C THR A 104 -56.79 -24.26 79.87
N SER A 105 -55.98 -25.08 79.20
CA SER A 105 -55.88 -26.55 79.37
C SER A 105 -57.15 -27.36 79.05
N SER A 106 -58.17 -26.78 78.42
CA SER A 106 -59.34 -27.56 77.95
C SER A 106 -58.99 -28.42 76.73
N THR A 107 -59.77 -29.47 76.48
CA THR A 107 -59.61 -30.35 75.31
C THR A 107 -60.92 -30.51 74.56
N LEU A 108 -60.90 -30.25 73.25
CA LEU A 108 -61.94 -30.64 72.30
C LEU A 108 -61.44 -31.86 71.51
N ILE A 109 -62.18 -32.96 71.53
CA ILE A 109 -61.89 -34.15 70.71
C ILE A 109 -63.02 -34.34 69.71
N VAL A 110 -62.71 -34.39 68.42
CA VAL A 110 -63.67 -34.73 67.36
C VAL A 110 -63.17 -35.96 66.60
N LYS A 111 -63.93 -37.05 66.67
CA LYS A 111 -63.57 -38.33 66.03
C LYS A 111 -64.07 -38.42 64.58
N GLY A 112 -65.10 -37.66 64.21
CA GLY A 112 -65.57 -37.45 62.83
C GLY A 112 -64.94 -36.22 62.17
N ASN A 113 -65.61 -35.67 61.17
CA ASN A 113 -65.21 -34.42 60.50
C ASN A 113 -65.57 -33.21 61.36
N ALA A 114 -64.73 -32.17 61.33
CA ALA A 114 -64.97 -30.92 62.04
C ALA A 114 -65.08 -29.77 61.05
N ILE A 115 -66.22 -29.08 61.04
CA ILE A 115 -66.57 -28.04 60.06
C ILE A 115 -66.92 -26.76 60.82
N TRP A 116 -66.12 -25.72 60.60
CA TRP A 116 -66.46 -24.35 60.95
C TRP A 116 -66.99 -23.65 59.70
N ALA A 117 -68.27 -23.26 59.72
CA ALA A 117 -68.96 -22.59 58.62
C ALA A 117 -68.93 -21.06 58.77
N SER A 118 -69.57 -20.33 57.85
CA SER A 118 -69.63 -18.87 57.90
C SER A 118 -70.20 -18.36 59.22
N ASN A 119 -69.63 -17.28 59.76
CA ASN A 119 -70.01 -16.65 61.04
C ASN A 119 -69.74 -17.50 62.31
N SER A 120 -69.01 -18.60 62.21
CA SER A 120 -68.51 -19.34 63.37
C SER A 120 -67.14 -18.85 63.83
N SER A 121 -66.78 -19.16 65.08
CA SER A 121 -65.42 -18.94 65.57
C SER A 121 -64.84 -20.08 66.41
N LEU A 122 -63.52 -20.13 66.50
CA LEU A 122 -62.75 -20.81 67.54
C LEU A 122 -61.92 -19.75 68.25
N SER A 123 -62.03 -19.67 69.58
CA SER A 123 -61.26 -18.72 70.40
C SER A 123 -60.83 -19.31 71.75
N ASP A 124 -59.76 -18.75 72.31
CA ASP A 124 -59.26 -19.11 73.64
C ASP A 124 -59.61 -18.05 74.68
N SER A 125 -59.80 -18.48 75.94
CA SER A 125 -59.90 -17.58 77.09
C SER A 125 -58.98 -18.04 78.25
N GLY A 126 -57.86 -17.35 78.47
CA GLY A 126 -56.92 -17.59 79.59
C GLY A 126 -55.43 -17.46 79.21
N SER A 127 -54.51 -17.43 80.20
CA SER A 127 -53.13 -16.94 80.01
C SER A 127 -51.95 -17.88 80.34
N THR A 128 -52.16 -19.10 80.87
CA THR A 128 -51.02 -19.89 81.43
C THR A 128 -50.82 -21.30 80.89
N ALA A 129 -51.85 -21.95 80.33
CA ALA A 129 -51.71 -23.24 79.64
C ALA A 129 -52.66 -23.36 78.44
N ARG A 130 -52.23 -24.10 77.43
CA ARG A 130 -52.78 -24.08 76.07
C ARG A 130 -53.91 -25.11 75.90
N PRO A 131 -55.05 -24.75 75.27
CA PRO A 131 -56.09 -25.72 74.96
C PRO A 131 -55.64 -26.69 73.86
N ILE A 132 -56.35 -27.83 73.72
CA ILE A 132 -56.06 -28.86 72.72
C ILE A 132 -57.31 -29.12 71.87
N CYS A 133 -57.19 -28.97 70.56
CA CYS A 133 -58.15 -29.45 69.58
C CYS A 133 -57.60 -30.72 68.92
N ARG A 134 -58.20 -31.88 69.17
CA ARG A 134 -57.79 -33.17 68.59
C ARG A 134 -58.79 -33.65 67.56
N PHE A 135 -58.36 -33.77 66.31
CA PHE A 135 -59.16 -34.20 65.17
C PHE A 135 -58.69 -35.57 64.65
N TYR A 136 -59.63 -36.49 64.40
CA TYR A 136 -59.32 -37.81 63.82
C TYR A 136 -59.59 -37.91 62.31
N LYS A 137 -60.48 -37.07 61.78
CA LYS A 137 -60.75 -36.93 60.34
C LYS A 137 -60.46 -35.50 59.86
N ASN A 138 -61.28 -34.96 58.97
CA ASN A 138 -61.04 -33.70 58.27
C ASN A 138 -61.37 -32.49 59.14
N LEU A 139 -60.68 -31.38 58.90
CA LEU A 139 -60.96 -30.05 59.45
C LEU A 139 -61.24 -29.10 58.30
N ASP A 140 -62.45 -28.56 58.22
CA ASP A 140 -62.86 -27.59 57.19
C ASP A 140 -63.18 -26.23 57.86
N ILE A 141 -62.43 -25.18 57.49
CA ILE A 141 -62.54 -23.81 58.01
C ILE A 141 -63.07 -22.89 56.90
N ASN A 142 -64.39 -22.77 56.80
CA ASN A 142 -65.09 -22.17 55.66
C ASN A 142 -65.67 -20.79 55.99
N TYR A 143 -64.99 -19.73 55.55
CA TYR A 143 -65.45 -18.33 55.66
C TYR A 143 -65.80 -17.90 57.10
N THR A 144 -65.04 -18.42 58.07
CA THR A 144 -65.23 -18.18 59.50
C THR A 144 -64.92 -16.74 59.88
N SER A 145 -65.50 -16.22 60.97
CA SER A 145 -65.17 -14.88 61.45
C SER A 145 -63.81 -14.85 62.15
N ASN A 146 -63.41 -15.95 62.79
CA ASN A 146 -62.18 -16.07 63.55
C ASN A 146 -61.88 -17.56 63.88
N PHE A 147 -60.76 -18.13 63.43
CA PHE A 147 -60.33 -19.46 63.90
C PHE A 147 -58.94 -19.31 64.53
N ASN A 148 -58.91 -18.83 65.79
CA ASN A 148 -57.68 -18.42 66.46
C ASN A 148 -57.55 -19.10 67.83
N THR A 149 -56.58 -19.99 67.97
CA THR A 149 -56.23 -20.62 69.25
C THR A 149 -54.73 -20.52 69.53
N SER A 150 -54.33 -20.13 70.74
CA SER A 150 -52.96 -20.33 71.22
C SER A 150 -52.64 -21.81 71.45
N GLY A 151 -53.65 -22.68 71.39
CA GLY A 151 -53.62 -24.10 71.62
C GLY A 151 -53.00 -24.98 70.53
N SER A 152 -53.02 -26.28 70.78
CA SER A 152 -52.56 -27.30 69.83
C SER A 152 -53.69 -27.87 69.00
N VAL A 153 -53.58 -27.78 67.68
CA VAL A 153 -54.38 -28.53 66.71
C VAL A 153 -53.64 -29.83 66.40
N ILE A 154 -54.17 -30.95 66.90
CA ILE A 154 -53.55 -32.27 66.82
C ILE A 154 -54.39 -33.18 65.94
N PHE A 155 -53.76 -33.74 64.90
CA PHE A 155 -54.37 -34.78 64.08
C PHE A 155 -53.91 -36.17 64.55
N SER A 156 -54.86 -37.01 64.96
CA SER A 156 -54.64 -38.35 65.52
C SER A 156 -55.50 -39.42 64.83
N GLY A 157 -55.39 -40.68 65.24
CA GLY A 157 -56.18 -41.79 64.66
C GLY A 157 -55.48 -42.52 63.52
N THR A 158 -56.22 -43.41 62.84
CA THR A 158 -55.66 -44.35 61.84
C THR A 158 -55.96 -43.98 60.39
N SER A 159 -56.88 -43.04 60.13
CA SER A 159 -57.25 -42.58 58.78
C SER A 159 -56.51 -41.32 58.37
N ASN A 160 -56.44 -41.06 57.06
CA ASN A 160 -56.00 -39.77 56.53
C ASN A 160 -56.93 -38.64 56.98
N SER A 161 -56.36 -37.43 57.12
CA SER A 161 -57.10 -36.19 57.41
C SER A 161 -56.79 -35.15 56.33
N ILE A 162 -57.78 -34.35 55.98
CA ILE A 162 -57.65 -33.16 55.14
C ILE A 162 -57.93 -31.92 55.99
N VAL A 163 -57.11 -30.89 55.84
CA VAL A 163 -57.30 -29.56 56.41
C VAL A 163 -57.62 -28.61 55.27
N THR A 164 -58.84 -28.08 55.22
CA THR A 164 -59.26 -27.10 54.22
C THR A 164 -59.41 -25.75 54.90
N ASN A 165 -58.67 -24.73 54.45
CA ASN A 165 -58.84 -23.37 54.93
C ASN A 165 -59.33 -22.45 53.81
N ASN A 166 -60.52 -21.90 53.96
CA ASN A 166 -61.10 -20.88 53.07
C ASN A 166 -61.29 -19.53 53.79
N SER A 167 -60.58 -19.30 54.91
CA SER A 167 -60.68 -18.10 55.75
C SER A 167 -59.33 -17.38 55.84
N SER A 168 -59.34 -16.04 55.89
CA SER A 168 -58.13 -15.21 55.85
C SER A 168 -57.47 -14.97 57.22
N ASN A 169 -58.19 -15.19 58.33
CA ASN A 169 -57.75 -14.91 59.69
C ASN A 169 -57.72 -16.20 60.52
N VAL A 170 -56.76 -17.06 60.24
CA VAL A 170 -56.60 -18.36 60.93
C VAL A 170 -55.25 -18.43 61.60
N TYR A 171 -55.26 -18.67 62.91
CA TYR A 171 -54.08 -18.81 63.75
C TYR A 171 -54.19 -20.02 64.67
N PHE A 172 -53.15 -20.85 64.73
CA PHE A 172 -53.02 -21.82 65.83
C PHE A 172 -51.61 -21.87 66.41
N GLY A 173 -51.52 -22.11 67.72
CA GLY A 173 -50.24 -22.15 68.43
C GLY A 173 -49.37 -23.35 68.06
N PHE A 174 -49.97 -24.52 67.81
CA PHE A 174 -49.26 -25.70 67.33
C PHE A 174 -50.11 -26.45 66.30
N LEU A 175 -49.47 -26.99 65.27
CA LEU A 175 -50.05 -27.99 64.37
C LEU A 175 -49.27 -29.28 64.48
N THR A 176 -49.93 -30.35 64.89
CA THR A 176 -49.27 -31.63 65.17
C THR A 176 -49.87 -32.77 64.38
N ALA A 177 -49.04 -33.50 63.63
CA ALA A 177 -49.40 -34.78 63.01
C ALA A 177 -48.87 -35.94 63.87
N THR A 178 -49.79 -36.71 64.48
CA THR A 178 -49.48 -37.87 65.35
C THR A 178 -50.54 -38.98 65.15
N LYS A 179 -50.67 -39.43 63.91
CA LYS A 179 -51.47 -40.60 63.53
C LYS A 179 -50.79 -41.89 64.01
N THR A 180 -51.59 -42.90 64.31
CA THR A 180 -51.16 -44.18 64.92
C THR A 180 -51.25 -45.38 63.97
N SER A 181 -51.42 -45.16 62.67
CA SER A 181 -51.56 -46.24 61.67
C SER A 181 -50.21 -46.90 61.33
N ALA A 182 -50.21 -48.22 61.10
CA ALA A 182 -49.04 -48.96 60.62
C ALA A 182 -48.59 -48.61 59.18
N SER A 183 -49.39 -47.84 58.42
CA SER A 183 -49.17 -47.52 57.01
C SER A 183 -48.99 -46.03 56.70
N GLY A 184 -48.70 -45.19 57.71
CA GLY A 184 -48.35 -43.78 57.49
C GLY A 184 -49.52 -42.87 57.07
N ALA A 185 -50.60 -42.84 57.87
CA ALA A 185 -51.72 -41.95 57.64
C ALA A 185 -51.26 -40.49 57.53
N THR A 186 -51.83 -39.78 56.55
CA THR A 186 -51.40 -38.45 56.13
C THR A 186 -52.34 -37.38 56.67
N VAL A 187 -51.79 -36.20 56.97
CA VAL A 187 -52.54 -34.95 57.12
C VAL A 187 -52.25 -34.11 55.87
N THR A 188 -53.26 -33.76 55.09
CA THR A 188 -53.10 -32.95 53.86
C THR A 188 -53.76 -31.60 54.05
N ILE A 189 -53.00 -30.51 53.95
CA ILE A 189 -53.55 -29.16 53.81
C ILE A 189 -53.96 -29.02 52.34
N ALA A 190 -55.26 -28.90 52.08
CA ALA A 190 -55.82 -28.71 50.75
C ALA A 190 -55.59 -27.27 50.25
N ASP A 191 -55.77 -27.06 48.95
CA ASP A 191 -55.68 -25.72 48.37
C ASP A 191 -56.77 -24.79 48.90
N GLY A 192 -56.39 -23.54 49.16
CA GLY A 192 -57.20 -22.58 49.89
C GLY A 192 -56.38 -21.37 50.37
N GLN A 193 -56.89 -20.65 51.37
CA GLN A 193 -56.24 -19.50 51.99
C GLN A 193 -55.10 -19.95 52.94
N GLY A 194 -54.10 -19.08 53.12
CA GLY A 194 -52.99 -19.28 54.05
C GLY A 194 -53.43 -19.17 55.51
N PHE A 195 -52.56 -19.60 56.43
CA PHE A 195 -52.77 -19.45 57.88
C PHE A 195 -51.45 -19.24 58.61
N THR A 196 -51.53 -18.76 59.85
CA THR A 196 -50.37 -18.60 60.72
C THR A 196 -50.34 -19.71 61.77
N VAL A 197 -49.20 -20.37 61.94
CA VAL A 197 -49.00 -21.39 62.96
C VAL A 197 -47.67 -21.18 63.65
N ARG A 198 -47.61 -21.09 64.98
CA ARG A 198 -46.31 -20.82 65.62
C ARG A 198 -45.31 -21.97 65.43
N THR A 199 -45.75 -23.20 65.64
CA THR A 199 -44.89 -24.39 65.52
C THR A 199 -45.62 -25.52 64.80
N ILE A 200 -44.97 -26.11 63.80
CA ILE A 200 -45.44 -27.32 63.10
C ILE A 200 -44.63 -28.51 63.61
N SER A 201 -45.29 -29.62 63.95
CA SER A 201 -44.62 -30.83 64.42
C SER A 201 -45.14 -32.09 63.73
N VAL A 202 -44.23 -32.86 63.15
CA VAL A 202 -44.53 -34.15 62.52
C VAL A 202 -43.82 -35.25 63.31
N TYR A 203 -44.60 -36.10 63.98
CA TYR A 203 -44.04 -37.21 64.77
C TYR A 203 -43.58 -38.37 63.88
N GLU A 204 -42.79 -39.28 64.45
CA GLU A 204 -42.28 -40.45 63.77
C GLU A 204 -43.39 -41.25 63.05
N GLY A 205 -43.13 -41.69 61.82
CA GLY A 205 -44.05 -42.44 60.96
C GLY A 205 -45.19 -41.61 60.34
N ASN A 206 -45.19 -40.28 60.54
CA ASN A 206 -46.25 -39.40 60.05
C ASN A 206 -45.83 -38.54 58.88
N LYS A 207 -46.83 -38.08 58.12
CA LYS A 207 -46.67 -37.18 56.99
C LYS A 207 -47.66 -36.02 57.08
N LEU A 208 -47.14 -34.80 56.99
CA LEU A 208 -47.93 -33.58 56.83
C LEU A 208 -47.63 -32.97 55.46
N ILE A 209 -48.61 -33.01 54.55
CA ILE A 209 -48.49 -32.49 53.19
C ILE A 209 -49.15 -31.12 53.12
N ASN A 210 -48.43 -30.09 52.64
CA ASN A 210 -49.04 -28.86 52.16
C ASN A 210 -49.23 -28.91 50.65
N ASN A 211 -50.48 -28.96 50.19
CA ASN A 211 -50.84 -28.81 48.77
C ASN A 211 -51.40 -27.42 48.44
N SER A 212 -51.49 -26.51 49.42
CA SER A 212 -51.98 -25.15 49.21
C SER A 212 -50.96 -24.28 48.48
N THR A 213 -51.46 -23.48 47.54
CA THR A 213 -50.68 -22.46 46.84
C THR A 213 -50.44 -21.21 47.68
N ALA A 214 -51.16 -21.05 48.79
CA ALA A 214 -51.02 -19.91 49.70
C ALA A 214 -49.79 -20.02 50.62
N THR A 215 -49.43 -18.89 51.23
CA THR A 215 -48.35 -18.82 52.21
C THR A 215 -48.80 -19.34 53.58
N ILE A 216 -47.99 -20.21 54.19
CA ILE A 216 -48.13 -20.61 55.60
C ILE A 216 -47.03 -19.90 56.39
N VAL A 217 -47.43 -19.11 57.38
CA VAL A 217 -46.51 -18.35 58.23
C VAL A 217 -46.20 -19.15 59.50
N THR A 218 -44.93 -19.35 59.81
CA THR A 218 -44.47 -20.10 61.00
C THR A 218 -43.28 -19.49 61.72
N ASN A 219 -42.96 -20.01 62.90
CA ASN A 219 -41.71 -19.73 63.61
C ASN A 219 -40.82 -20.98 63.71
N GLU A 220 -41.41 -22.17 63.69
CA GLU A 220 -40.69 -23.41 64.01
C GLU A 220 -41.28 -24.59 63.24
N ILE A 221 -40.42 -25.46 62.71
CA ILE A 221 -40.80 -26.73 62.10
C ILE A 221 -39.94 -27.86 62.68
N ASN A 222 -40.62 -28.82 63.28
CA ASN A 222 -40.02 -30.01 63.89
C ASN A 222 -40.47 -31.26 63.15
N ASP A 223 -39.56 -31.87 62.39
CA ASP A 223 -39.72 -33.21 61.82
C ASP A 223 -38.92 -34.22 62.64
N LEU A 224 -39.65 -35.01 63.44
CA LEU A 224 -39.07 -35.99 64.36
C LEU A 224 -38.88 -37.37 63.70
N ASN A 225 -39.10 -37.50 62.39
CA ASN A 225 -38.81 -38.73 61.65
C ASN A 225 -37.29 -38.91 61.55
N THR A 226 -36.72 -40.04 61.99
CA THR A 226 -35.26 -40.26 62.01
C THR A 226 -34.76 -41.25 60.95
N GLY A 227 -35.66 -41.87 60.19
CA GLY A 227 -35.34 -42.84 59.15
C GLY A 227 -34.93 -42.21 57.81
N SER A 228 -34.38 -43.04 56.92
CA SER A 228 -33.99 -42.64 55.55
C SER A 228 -35.12 -42.63 54.52
N SER A 229 -36.37 -42.88 54.95
CA SER A 229 -37.51 -42.87 54.05
C SER A 229 -37.91 -41.44 53.69
N THR A 230 -38.09 -41.19 52.40
CA THR A 230 -38.59 -39.90 51.88
C THR A 230 -40.12 -39.77 51.93
N ASN A 231 -40.82 -40.78 52.44
CA ASN A 231 -42.29 -40.83 52.47
C ASN A 231 -42.90 -40.05 53.65
N TYR A 232 -42.14 -39.83 54.72
CA TYR A 232 -42.59 -39.21 55.97
C TYR A 232 -42.03 -37.78 56.12
N GLY A 233 -42.49 -37.05 57.14
CA GLY A 233 -42.05 -35.68 57.42
C GLY A 233 -42.98 -34.60 56.87
N PHE A 234 -42.48 -33.37 56.83
CA PHE A 234 -43.20 -32.20 56.35
C PHE A 234 -42.96 -31.96 54.85
N GLN A 235 -44.00 -32.05 54.03
CA GLN A 235 -43.90 -32.01 52.58
C GLN A 235 -44.71 -30.88 51.99
N CYS A 236 -44.04 -29.77 51.67
CA CYS A 236 -44.68 -28.64 51.01
C CYS A 236 -44.58 -28.81 49.48
N ASN A 237 -45.67 -29.23 48.85
CA ASN A 237 -45.75 -29.46 47.41
C ASN A 237 -45.98 -28.17 46.62
N HIS A 238 -46.71 -27.21 47.19
CA HIS A 238 -47.04 -25.92 46.58
C HIS A 238 -46.93 -24.80 47.61
N GLY A 239 -47.02 -23.55 47.15
CA GLY A 239 -47.02 -22.37 48.01
C GLY A 239 -45.68 -22.09 48.67
N THR A 240 -45.72 -21.25 49.70
CA THR A 240 -44.55 -20.73 50.40
C THR A 240 -44.65 -20.99 51.89
N ILE A 241 -43.57 -21.47 52.50
CA ILE A 241 -43.42 -21.42 53.96
C ILE A 241 -42.64 -20.16 54.30
N GLU A 242 -43.23 -19.31 55.14
CA GLU A 242 -42.64 -18.03 55.53
C GLU A 242 -42.35 -17.99 57.02
N PHE A 243 -41.11 -17.67 57.39
CA PHE A 243 -40.72 -17.39 58.77
C PHE A 243 -40.76 -15.89 59.02
N SER A 244 -41.86 -15.38 59.58
CA SER A 244 -42.04 -13.93 59.85
C SER A 244 -42.68 -13.61 61.22
N ILE A 245 -42.90 -14.62 62.05
CA ILE A 245 -43.32 -14.43 63.46
C ILE A 245 -42.16 -13.85 64.26
N VAL A 246 -42.40 -12.90 65.17
CA VAL A 246 -41.33 -12.25 65.95
C VAL A 246 -40.54 -13.29 66.78
N GLY A 247 -39.21 -13.34 66.59
CA GLY A 247 -38.31 -14.23 67.34
C GLY A 247 -37.10 -14.69 66.54
N GLN A 248 -36.66 -15.92 66.82
CA GLN A 248 -35.70 -16.70 66.05
C GLN A 248 -36.48 -17.84 65.37
N GLY A 249 -36.26 -18.06 64.07
CA GLY A 249 -36.80 -19.20 63.35
C GLY A 249 -36.00 -20.46 63.65
N GLU A 250 -36.67 -21.60 63.80
CA GLU A 250 -36.03 -22.88 64.15
C GLU A 250 -36.45 -24.01 63.21
N LEU A 251 -35.46 -24.83 62.81
CA LEU A 251 -35.63 -26.05 62.05
C LEU A 251 -34.99 -27.22 62.82
N ASP A 252 -35.77 -28.27 63.09
CA ASP A 252 -35.29 -29.57 63.57
C ASP A 252 -35.77 -30.63 62.57
N LEU A 253 -34.93 -30.96 61.58
CA LEU A 253 -35.29 -31.80 60.42
C LEU A 253 -34.49 -33.11 60.43
N ARG A 254 -34.97 -34.11 61.16
CA ARG A 254 -34.21 -35.36 61.40
C ARG A 254 -34.31 -36.39 60.27
N GLY A 255 -35.22 -36.19 59.33
CA GLY A 255 -35.66 -37.20 58.36
C GLY A 255 -35.45 -36.79 56.91
N ALA A 256 -35.27 -37.77 56.03
CA ALA A 256 -34.96 -37.53 54.61
C ALA A 256 -36.15 -37.00 53.76
N GLY A 257 -37.37 -37.00 54.31
CA GLY A 257 -38.59 -36.74 53.55
C GLY A 257 -39.13 -35.31 53.63
N THR A 258 -38.51 -34.43 54.42
CA THR A 258 -38.94 -33.03 54.53
C THR A 258 -38.45 -32.18 53.36
N TYR A 259 -39.35 -31.41 52.75
CA TYR A 259 -39.01 -30.42 51.73
C TYR A 259 -40.00 -29.25 51.69
N PHE A 260 -39.50 -28.13 51.18
CA PHE A 260 -40.23 -26.90 50.94
C PHE A 260 -40.48 -26.75 49.43
N ASN A 261 -41.64 -26.19 49.04
CA ASN A 261 -41.82 -25.71 47.67
C ASN A 261 -41.07 -24.39 47.54
N ASN A 262 -41.57 -23.30 48.13
CA ASN A 262 -40.80 -22.08 48.33
C ASN A 262 -40.55 -21.85 49.82
N LEU A 263 -39.42 -21.23 50.16
CA LEU A 263 -39.06 -20.88 51.54
C LEU A 263 -38.68 -19.40 51.62
N THR A 264 -39.37 -18.65 52.48
CA THR A 264 -39.09 -17.24 52.75
C THR A 264 -38.71 -17.04 54.21
N ILE A 265 -37.60 -16.34 54.46
CA ILE A 265 -37.15 -15.94 55.79
C ILE A 265 -37.28 -14.43 55.89
N ASP A 266 -38.20 -13.96 56.73
CA ASP A 266 -38.51 -12.55 56.95
C ASP A 266 -38.61 -12.24 58.46
N ILE A 267 -37.61 -12.69 59.21
CA ILE A 267 -37.58 -12.61 60.67
C ILE A 267 -36.23 -12.08 61.12
N ALA A 268 -36.20 -11.10 62.04
CA ALA A 268 -34.97 -10.41 62.42
C ALA A 268 -33.87 -11.34 62.98
N GLY A 269 -34.22 -12.37 63.76
CA GLY A 269 -33.25 -13.36 64.26
C GLY A 269 -32.67 -14.26 63.16
N GLY A 270 -33.35 -14.38 62.02
CA GLY A 270 -33.05 -15.36 60.97
C GLY A 270 -33.50 -16.77 61.37
N ILE A 271 -32.80 -17.80 60.87
CA ILE A 271 -33.14 -19.22 61.07
C ILE A 271 -31.93 -20.02 61.58
N ILE A 272 -32.18 -20.93 62.52
CA ILE A 272 -31.18 -21.86 63.04
C ILE A 272 -31.69 -23.29 62.84
N GLU A 273 -30.83 -24.12 62.26
CA GLU A 273 -30.97 -25.58 62.29
C GLU A 273 -30.41 -26.09 63.62
N ASN A 274 -31.26 -26.69 64.45
CA ASN A 274 -30.92 -27.07 65.83
C ASN A 274 -29.97 -28.28 65.92
N GLU A 275 -29.82 -29.06 64.84
CA GLU A 275 -28.91 -30.21 64.78
C GLU A 275 -27.54 -29.78 64.25
N GLN A 276 -26.47 -30.06 65.02
CA GLN A 276 -25.12 -29.59 64.71
C GLN A 276 -24.50 -30.27 63.47
N ASP A 277 -24.93 -31.50 63.14
CA ASP A 277 -24.54 -32.25 61.92
C ASP A 277 -25.74 -33.06 61.38
N PRO A 278 -26.71 -32.39 60.74
CA PRO A 278 -27.95 -33.04 60.32
C PRO A 278 -27.67 -34.03 59.18
N PRO A 279 -28.21 -35.26 59.23
CA PRO A 279 -27.93 -36.32 58.25
C PRO A 279 -28.46 -36.01 56.85
N TYR A 280 -29.43 -35.10 56.71
CA TYR A 280 -30.03 -34.69 55.44
C TYR A 280 -29.97 -33.16 55.24
N PRO A 281 -29.98 -32.66 53.99
CA PRO A 281 -30.04 -31.23 53.72
C PRO A 281 -31.46 -30.67 53.89
N VAL A 282 -31.56 -29.37 54.15
CA VAL A 282 -32.80 -28.62 53.96
C VAL A 282 -33.08 -28.54 52.46
N VAL A 283 -34.21 -29.08 52.00
CA VAL A 283 -34.55 -29.12 50.56
C VAL A 283 -35.63 -28.09 50.23
N VAL A 284 -35.31 -27.14 49.34
CA VAL A 284 -36.26 -26.17 48.76
C VAL A 284 -36.38 -26.45 47.26
N LYS A 285 -37.52 -26.93 46.80
CA LYS A 285 -37.73 -27.32 45.39
C LYS A 285 -37.88 -26.13 44.44
N GLY A 286 -38.38 -25.01 44.94
CA GLY A 286 -38.58 -23.74 44.26
C GLY A 286 -37.69 -22.65 44.86
N ASP A 287 -38.22 -21.45 45.01
CA ASP A 287 -37.45 -20.25 45.32
C ASP A 287 -37.08 -20.16 46.82
N PHE A 288 -35.84 -19.76 47.10
CA PHE A 288 -35.37 -19.39 48.43
C PHE A 288 -35.21 -17.87 48.51
N VAL A 289 -35.91 -17.24 49.46
CA VAL A 289 -35.93 -15.79 49.64
C VAL A 289 -35.57 -15.41 51.07
N LEU A 290 -34.54 -14.60 51.26
CA LEU A 290 -34.13 -14.02 52.54
C LEU A 290 -34.35 -12.51 52.51
N LEU A 291 -35.39 -12.05 53.19
CA LEU A 291 -35.76 -10.63 53.29
C LEU A 291 -35.14 -9.97 54.53
N ARG A 292 -35.25 -10.63 55.69
CA ARG A 292 -34.68 -10.19 56.97
C ARG A 292 -34.11 -11.39 57.72
N GLY A 293 -32.96 -11.21 58.38
CA GLY A 293 -32.34 -12.22 59.22
C GLY A 293 -30.89 -11.90 59.60
N LEU A 294 -30.59 -11.94 60.89
CA LEU A 294 -29.22 -11.80 61.40
C LEU A 294 -28.39 -13.08 61.23
N THR A 295 -29.02 -14.27 61.25
CA THR A 295 -28.29 -15.54 61.19
C THR A 295 -29.05 -16.56 60.34
N VAL A 296 -28.43 -17.12 59.30
CA VAL A 296 -28.94 -18.32 58.59
C VAL A 296 -27.96 -19.47 58.81
N SER A 297 -28.14 -20.17 59.93
CA SER A 297 -27.31 -21.31 60.32
C SER A 297 -27.92 -22.62 59.82
N ILE A 298 -27.77 -22.90 58.53
CA ILE A 298 -28.15 -24.17 57.91
C ILE A 298 -26.86 -24.86 57.42
N ASN A 299 -26.65 -26.13 57.73
CA ASN A 299 -25.41 -26.79 57.33
C ASN A 299 -25.39 -27.09 55.82
N ARG A 300 -26.47 -27.65 55.29
CA ARG A 300 -26.60 -27.99 53.87
C ARG A 300 -27.98 -27.59 53.36
N LEU A 301 -28.01 -26.76 52.32
CA LEU A 301 -29.23 -26.28 51.69
C LEU A 301 -29.25 -26.67 50.21
N GLU A 302 -30.32 -27.31 49.77
CA GLU A 302 -30.59 -27.59 48.36
C GLU A 302 -31.67 -26.65 47.83
N VAL A 303 -31.42 -26.00 46.69
CA VAL A 303 -32.34 -25.03 46.07
C VAL A 303 -32.61 -25.41 44.62
N GLY A 304 -33.88 -25.65 44.31
CA GLY A 304 -34.37 -25.92 42.96
C GLY A 304 -34.85 -24.66 42.21
N GLY A 305 -35.04 -23.52 42.86
CA GLY A 305 -35.49 -22.29 42.22
C GLY A 305 -34.44 -21.19 42.22
N ASN A 306 -34.94 -19.96 42.22
CA ASN A 306 -34.15 -18.74 42.33
C ASN A 306 -33.65 -18.52 43.77
N TRP A 307 -32.55 -17.79 43.88
CA TRP A 307 -32.02 -17.28 45.13
C TRP A 307 -32.19 -15.76 45.17
N GLU A 308 -32.81 -15.26 46.24
CA GLU A 308 -32.89 -13.83 46.51
C GLU A 308 -32.57 -13.55 47.97
N ASN A 309 -31.65 -12.61 48.21
CA ASN A 309 -31.26 -12.17 49.53
C ASN A 309 -31.13 -10.64 49.55
N THR A 310 -32.10 -9.99 50.17
CA THR A 310 -32.15 -8.55 50.36
C THR A 310 -31.86 -8.14 51.80
N SER A 311 -31.44 -9.09 52.64
CA SER A 311 -31.04 -8.81 54.02
C SER A 311 -29.75 -8.00 54.07
N THR A 312 -29.62 -7.13 55.08
CA THR A 312 -28.45 -6.26 55.25
C THR A 312 -27.20 -6.96 55.80
N ASN A 313 -27.29 -8.25 56.16
CA ASN A 313 -26.19 -9.00 56.76
C ASN A 313 -25.58 -9.97 55.74
N THR A 314 -24.26 -9.88 55.53
CA THR A 314 -23.48 -10.64 54.54
C THR A 314 -22.57 -11.74 55.12
N THR A 315 -22.65 -12.05 56.42
CA THR A 315 -21.59 -12.82 57.11
C THR A 315 -21.99 -14.18 57.71
N THR A 316 -23.28 -14.54 57.71
CA THR A 316 -23.80 -15.78 58.33
C THR A 316 -24.83 -16.46 57.43
N TYR A 317 -24.35 -17.43 56.64
CA TYR A 317 -25.13 -18.13 55.61
C TYR A 317 -24.90 -19.65 55.66
N PRO A 318 -25.70 -20.44 54.93
CA PRO A 318 -25.53 -21.88 54.93
C PRO A 318 -24.09 -22.28 54.53
N GLN A 319 -23.52 -23.27 55.22
CA GLN A 319 -22.12 -23.65 54.97
C GLN A 319 -21.91 -24.19 53.55
N LYS A 320 -22.93 -24.89 53.03
CA LYS A 320 -22.96 -25.46 51.67
C LYS A 320 -24.34 -25.26 51.03
N VAL A 321 -24.37 -24.59 49.89
CA VAL A 321 -25.58 -24.43 49.06
C VAL A 321 -25.42 -25.21 47.76
N THR A 322 -26.38 -26.06 47.44
CA THR A 322 -26.41 -26.86 46.21
C THR A 322 -27.62 -26.48 45.37
N PHE A 323 -27.41 -26.03 44.14
CA PHE A 323 -28.49 -25.79 43.19
C PHE A 323 -28.80 -27.06 42.41
N THR A 324 -30.04 -27.56 42.47
CA THR A 324 -30.39 -28.93 42.03
C THR A 324 -31.35 -28.99 40.84
N ASN A 325 -31.76 -27.85 40.28
CA ASN A 325 -32.74 -27.83 39.19
C ASN A 325 -32.15 -28.26 37.86
N LYS A 326 -32.68 -29.36 37.31
CA LYS A 326 -32.25 -29.93 36.02
C LYS A 326 -33.18 -29.58 34.87
N THR A 327 -34.27 -28.87 35.12
CA THR A 327 -35.35 -28.57 34.15
C THR A 327 -35.39 -27.10 33.73
N SER A 328 -35.08 -26.18 34.63
CA SER A 328 -34.98 -24.74 34.37
C SER A 328 -33.69 -24.15 34.93
N THR A 329 -33.31 -22.97 34.43
CA THR A 329 -32.11 -22.23 34.86
C THR A 329 -32.39 -21.51 36.18
N PRO A 330 -31.80 -21.92 37.32
CA PRO A 330 -31.91 -21.15 38.55
C PRO A 330 -31.13 -19.83 38.43
N ILE A 331 -31.65 -18.75 39.04
CA ILE A 331 -31.04 -17.42 39.00
C ILE A 331 -30.76 -16.91 40.42
N VAL A 332 -29.53 -16.42 40.67
CA VAL A 332 -29.20 -15.61 41.85
C VAL A 332 -29.50 -14.15 41.53
N LYS A 333 -30.47 -13.56 42.22
CA LYS A 333 -31.04 -12.23 41.93
C LYS A 333 -30.43 -11.09 42.74
N SER A 334 -29.53 -11.38 43.68
CA SER A 334 -28.95 -10.41 44.61
C SER A 334 -27.47 -10.67 44.85
N ASN A 335 -26.77 -9.68 45.39
CA ASN A 335 -25.38 -9.84 45.81
C ASN A 335 -25.29 -10.95 46.88
N GLN A 336 -24.34 -11.87 46.72
CA GLN A 336 -24.25 -13.03 47.60
C GLN A 336 -22.82 -13.55 47.74
N ALA A 337 -22.38 -13.77 48.98
CA ALA A 337 -21.19 -14.54 49.28
C ALA A 337 -21.60 -15.92 49.81
N PHE A 338 -21.23 -16.99 49.11
CA PHE A 338 -21.39 -18.36 49.54
C PHE A 338 -20.10 -18.86 50.19
N ASN A 339 -20.19 -19.70 51.22
CA ASN A 339 -19.00 -20.41 51.68
C ASN A 339 -18.63 -21.51 50.68
N THR A 340 -19.49 -22.51 50.53
CA THR A 340 -19.40 -23.52 49.46
C THR A 340 -20.61 -23.43 48.54
N LEU A 341 -20.37 -23.24 47.24
CA LEU A 341 -21.38 -23.25 46.18
C LEU A 341 -21.23 -24.51 45.34
N VAL A 342 -22.32 -25.26 45.15
CA VAL A 342 -22.36 -26.47 44.34
C VAL A 342 -23.44 -26.39 43.27
N THR A 343 -23.10 -26.75 42.04
CA THR A 343 -24.07 -26.95 40.95
C THR A 343 -24.34 -28.43 40.72
N ASP A 344 -25.61 -28.81 40.69
CA ASP A 344 -26.14 -30.08 40.18
C ASP A 344 -27.34 -29.81 39.26
N THR A 345 -27.14 -28.93 38.28
CA THR A 345 -28.20 -28.40 37.41
C THR A 345 -28.31 -29.12 36.05
N GLY A 346 -27.68 -30.29 35.92
CA GLY A 346 -27.70 -31.12 34.71
C GLY A 346 -26.96 -30.45 33.55
N THR A 347 -27.69 -30.03 32.52
CA THR A 347 -27.15 -29.28 31.37
C THR A 347 -27.37 -27.77 31.48
N LYS A 348 -28.07 -27.30 32.52
CA LYS A 348 -28.35 -25.88 32.76
C LYS A 348 -27.21 -25.24 33.55
N ALA A 349 -27.06 -23.93 33.39
CA ALA A 349 -26.20 -23.12 34.24
C ALA A 349 -26.99 -22.57 35.43
N LEU A 350 -26.30 -22.28 36.52
CA LEU A 350 -26.72 -21.32 37.54
C LEU A 350 -26.39 -19.92 37.01
N SER A 351 -27.41 -19.10 36.77
CA SER A 351 -27.23 -17.76 36.22
C SER A 351 -27.19 -16.69 37.32
N PHE A 352 -26.41 -15.64 37.12
CA PHE A 352 -26.39 -14.47 38.00
C PHE A 352 -27.04 -13.29 37.29
N ALA A 353 -28.05 -12.68 37.94
CA ALA A 353 -28.85 -11.60 37.36
C ALA A 353 -28.00 -10.35 37.04
N PRO A 354 -28.45 -9.44 36.16
CA PRO A 354 -27.65 -8.28 35.79
C PRO A 354 -27.26 -7.40 37.00
N GLY A 355 -25.98 -7.01 37.06
CA GLY A 355 -25.46 -6.10 38.10
C GLY A 355 -25.23 -6.72 39.48
N VAL A 356 -25.34 -8.05 39.63
CA VAL A 356 -25.13 -8.71 40.93
C VAL A 356 -23.70 -9.21 41.10
N ASP A 357 -23.17 -9.08 42.31
CA ASP A 357 -21.87 -9.62 42.72
C ASP A 357 -22.06 -10.90 43.53
N VAL A 358 -21.68 -12.03 42.94
CA VAL A 358 -21.68 -13.34 43.58
C VAL A 358 -20.24 -13.79 43.84
N SER A 359 -19.98 -14.36 45.01
CA SER A 359 -18.68 -14.95 45.32
C SER A 359 -18.83 -16.28 46.08
N CYS A 360 -17.81 -17.14 45.99
CA CYS A 360 -17.70 -18.28 46.86
C CYS A 360 -16.26 -18.59 47.28
N GLN A 361 -16.07 -19.09 48.50
CA GLN A 361 -14.76 -19.60 48.93
C GLN A 361 -14.40 -20.89 48.21
N ILE A 362 -15.38 -21.79 48.07
CA ILE A 362 -15.22 -23.06 47.39
C ILE A 362 -16.34 -23.25 46.37
N TYR A 363 -15.97 -23.46 45.10
CA TYR A 363 -16.88 -23.92 44.07
C TYR A 363 -16.72 -25.42 43.80
N SER A 364 -17.83 -26.10 43.57
CA SER A 364 -17.86 -27.49 43.10
C SER A 364 -18.98 -27.67 42.08
N SER A 365 -18.84 -28.65 41.20
CA SER A 365 -19.88 -29.00 40.24
C SER A 365 -20.03 -30.51 40.16
N ILE A 366 -21.22 -31.00 40.51
CA ILE A 366 -21.66 -32.37 40.23
C ILE A 366 -22.11 -32.45 38.77
N SER A 367 -22.96 -31.52 38.35
CA SER A 367 -23.40 -31.33 36.97
C SER A 367 -23.77 -29.86 36.73
N GLY A 368 -23.80 -29.43 35.47
CA GLY A 368 -24.09 -28.04 35.12
C GLY A 368 -22.88 -27.12 35.27
N GLY A 369 -23.15 -25.86 35.58
CA GLY A 369 -22.15 -24.79 35.49
C GLY A 369 -22.64 -23.43 35.96
N VAL A 370 -21.89 -22.38 35.66
CA VAL A 370 -22.26 -20.99 35.96
C VAL A 370 -22.32 -20.14 34.69
N ASP A 371 -23.25 -19.18 34.66
CA ASP A 371 -23.39 -18.17 33.61
C ASP A 371 -23.60 -16.79 34.24
N VAL A 372 -22.95 -15.76 33.68
CA VAL A 372 -22.92 -14.43 34.29
C VAL A 372 -23.53 -13.42 33.33
N TYR A 373 -24.59 -12.73 33.75
CA TYR A 373 -25.29 -11.77 32.91
C TYR A 373 -24.58 -10.41 32.90
N THR A 374 -25.13 -9.45 32.17
CA THR A 374 -24.53 -8.13 31.98
C THR A 374 -24.24 -7.41 33.29
N ASN A 375 -23.00 -6.94 33.43
CA ASN A 375 -22.46 -6.27 34.62
C ASN A 375 -22.51 -7.10 35.91
N ALA A 376 -22.79 -8.41 35.84
CA ALA A 376 -22.68 -9.28 36.99
C ALA A 376 -21.24 -9.78 37.15
N THR A 377 -20.84 -10.07 38.39
CA THR A 377 -19.53 -10.61 38.71
C THR A 377 -19.68 -11.93 39.45
N PHE A 378 -18.89 -12.93 39.07
CA PHE A 378 -18.69 -14.13 39.86
C PHE A 378 -17.23 -14.29 40.28
N THR A 379 -16.97 -14.39 41.58
CA THR A 379 -15.60 -14.60 42.10
C THR A 379 -15.48 -15.92 42.84
N VAL A 380 -14.57 -16.79 42.39
CA VAL A 380 -14.25 -18.06 43.04
C VAL A 380 -12.83 -18.07 43.60
N ASN A 381 -12.68 -18.36 44.89
CA ASN A 381 -11.38 -18.38 45.56
C ASN A 381 -10.73 -19.77 45.62
N GLY A 382 -11.49 -20.83 45.38
CA GLY A 382 -10.99 -22.20 45.44
C GLY A 382 -11.99 -23.23 44.92
N PHE A 383 -11.52 -24.45 44.71
CA PHE A 383 -12.33 -25.58 44.24
C PHE A 383 -12.19 -26.78 45.20
N THR A 384 -13.23 -27.61 45.33
CA THR A 384 -13.15 -28.84 46.13
C THR A 384 -12.13 -29.81 45.54
N ASN A 385 -11.04 -30.09 46.26
CA ASN A 385 -9.92 -30.89 45.76
C ASN A 385 -10.06 -32.38 46.10
N PRO A 386 -10.20 -33.22 45.06
CA PRO A 386 -9.33 -34.41 45.01
C PRO A 386 -8.56 -34.58 43.69
N THR A 387 -8.80 -33.74 42.66
CA THR A 387 -8.26 -33.96 41.30
C THR A 387 -7.46 -32.80 40.71
N ASN A 388 -7.29 -31.70 41.44
CA ASN A 388 -6.55 -30.49 41.00
C ASN A 388 -7.03 -29.94 39.63
N ARG A 389 -8.34 -29.64 39.49
CA ARG A 389 -9.00 -29.21 38.24
C ARG A 389 -10.10 -28.16 38.52
N ILE A 390 -10.40 -27.30 37.53
CA ILE A 390 -11.59 -26.44 37.54
C ILE A 390 -12.80 -27.25 37.03
N PRO A 391 -13.82 -27.52 37.87
CA PRO A 391 -14.94 -28.39 37.52
C PRO A 391 -16.08 -27.61 36.83
N GLY A 392 -16.99 -28.36 36.19
CA GLY A 392 -18.26 -27.84 35.69
C GLY A 392 -18.16 -27.17 34.31
N ARG A 393 -19.29 -26.60 33.89
CA ARG A 393 -19.42 -25.80 32.67
C ARG A 393 -19.32 -24.30 33.02
N TRP A 394 -18.67 -23.53 32.17
CA TRP A 394 -18.46 -22.11 32.38
C TRP A 394 -18.96 -21.34 31.17
N TYR A 395 -19.88 -20.42 31.40
CA TYR A 395 -20.52 -19.62 30.37
C TYR A 395 -20.28 -18.14 30.63
N LEU A 396 -19.86 -17.42 29.61
CA LEU A 396 -19.85 -15.97 29.55
C LEU A 396 -20.64 -15.56 28.31
N SER A 397 -21.96 -15.52 28.48
CA SER A 397 -22.89 -15.34 27.36
C SER A 397 -23.36 -13.90 27.14
N HIS A 398 -23.04 -12.98 28.08
CA HIS A 398 -23.55 -11.61 28.10
C HIS A 398 -22.42 -10.55 28.17
N PRO A 399 -22.61 -9.38 27.55
CA PRO A 399 -21.62 -8.28 27.61
C PRO A 399 -21.35 -7.82 29.03
N ASN A 400 -20.09 -7.50 29.36
CA ASN A 400 -19.64 -7.02 30.66
C ASN A 400 -19.88 -7.95 31.85
N GLY A 401 -20.30 -9.21 31.64
CA GLY A 401 -20.24 -10.22 32.70
C GLY A 401 -18.79 -10.58 33.01
N VAL A 402 -18.46 -10.76 34.29
CA VAL A 402 -17.09 -11.03 34.74
C VAL A 402 -17.03 -12.30 35.57
N ILE A 403 -16.09 -13.18 35.27
CA ILE A 403 -15.74 -14.33 36.12
C ILE A 403 -14.30 -14.16 36.58
N ASN A 404 -14.07 -14.13 37.89
CA ASN A 404 -12.75 -14.08 38.52
C ASN A 404 -12.42 -15.43 39.16
N ILE A 405 -11.29 -16.02 38.78
CA ILE A 405 -10.78 -17.26 39.36
C ILE A 405 -9.46 -16.96 40.08
N ASN A 406 -9.45 -17.04 41.41
CA ASN A 406 -8.33 -16.66 42.28
C ASN A 406 -7.56 -17.86 42.88
N ASN A 407 -7.77 -19.07 42.36
CA ASN A 407 -7.25 -20.29 42.99
C ASN A 407 -5.70 -20.28 43.08
N PRO A 408 -5.08 -20.53 44.25
CA PRO A 408 -3.62 -20.52 44.41
C PRO A 408 -2.86 -21.65 43.68
N SER A 409 -3.55 -22.68 43.16
CA SER A 409 -2.92 -23.75 42.38
C SER A 409 -3.22 -23.65 40.88
N THR A 410 -2.21 -23.95 40.06
CA THR A 410 -2.38 -24.07 38.60
C THR A 410 -3.30 -25.25 38.30
N VAL A 411 -4.54 -24.96 37.93
CA VAL A 411 -5.58 -25.96 37.65
C VAL A 411 -6.15 -25.81 36.25
N PRO A 412 -6.05 -26.83 35.38
CA PRO A 412 -6.67 -26.76 34.07
C PRO A 412 -8.20 -26.90 34.18
N PHE A 413 -8.90 -26.32 33.20
CA PHE A 413 -10.31 -26.58 32.98
C PHE A 413 -10.51 -28.06 32.63
N ASN A 414 -11.51 -28.67 33.27
CA ASN A 414 -11.95 -30.03 33.03
C ASN A 414 -13.46 -30.01 32.74
N GLY A 415 -13.83 -29.79 31.48
CA GLY A 415 -15.24 -29.68 31.10
C GLY A 415 -15.47 -28.84 29.85
N TRP A 416 -16.35 -27.84 30.00
CA TRP A 416 -16.87 -27.00 28.92
C TRP A 416 -16.65 -25.53 29.27
N LEU A 417 -15.98 -24.77 28.39
CA LEU A 417 -15.85 -23.32 28.50
C LEU A 417 -16.42 -22.68 27.24
N GLU A 418 -17.44 -21.84 27.42
CA GLU A 418 -18.17 -21.17 26.36
C GLU A 418 -18.20 -19.66 26.60
N ILE A 419 -17.54 -18.91 25.72
CA ILE A 419 -17.41 -17.46 25.84
C ILE A 419 -17.91 -16.83 24.54
N SER A 420 -19.08 -16.20 24.59
CA SER A 420 -19.57 -15.37 23.48
C SER A 420 -19.38 -13.88 23.75
N SER A 421 -19.23 -13.48 25.01
CA SER A 421 -18.96 -12.10 25.44
C SER A 421 -18.31 -12.08 26.83
N GLY A 422 -18.23 -10.92 27.49
CA GLY A 422 -17.74 -10.80 28.87
C GLY A 422 -16.23 -11.03 29.05
N VAL A 423 -15.82 -11.17 30.31
CA VAL A 423 -14.42 -11.25 30.73
C VAL A 423 -14.20 -12.42 31.69
N LEU A 424 -13.23 -13.29 31.39
CA LEU A 424 -12.71 -14.32 32.28
C LEU A 424 -11.33 -13.91 32.80
N ASN A 425 -11.20 -13.65 34.10
CA ASN A 425 -9.94 -13.34 34.75
C ASN A 425 -9.39 -14.58 35.45
N LEU A 426 -8.28 -15.11 34.91
CA LEU A 426 -7.48 -16.17 35.50
C LEU A 426 -6.33 -15.53 36.29
N ASN A 427 -6.63 -15.05 37.50
CA ASN A 427 -5.71 -14.22 38.28
C ASN A 427 -4.46 -15.00 38.70
N ASN A 428 -3.31 -14.67 38.07
CA ASN A 428 -2.04 -15.39 38.17
C ASN A 428 -2.12 -16.88 37.79
N LEU A 429 -3.03 -17.22 36.87
CA LEU A 429 -3.27 -18.58 36.40
C LEU A 429 -3.10 -18.63 34.89
N ARG A 430 -2.55 -19.76 34.42
CA ARG A 430 -2.48 -20.04 32.98
C ARG A 430 -3.84 -20.51 32.48
N LEU A 431 -4.18 -20.15 31.24
CA LEU A 431 -5.24 -20.80 30.51
C LEU A 431 -4.82 -22.24 30.19
N GLY A 432 -5.30 -23.17 31.01
CA GLY A 432 -4.99 -24.59 30.91
C GLY A 432 -6.21 -25.44 30.59
N THR A 433 -6.05 -26.46 29.74
CA THR A 433 -7.10 -27.46 29.45
C THR A 433 -6.54 -28.86 29.47
N LEU A 434 -7.33 -29.84 29.93
CA LEU A 434 -7.00 -31.26 29.79
C LEU A 434 -7.48 -31.83 28.45
N SER A 435 -6.96 -32.99 28.06
CA SER A 435 -7.46 -33.76 26.90
C SER A 435 -8.98 -34.03 27.04
N GLY A 436 -9.75 -33.74 25.98
CA GLY A 436 -11.21 -33.90 25.93
C GLY A 436 -12.03 -32.70 26.42
N THR A 437 -11.38 -31.60 26.85
CA THR A 437 -12.06 -30.34 27.21
C THR A 437 -12.67 -29.72 25.95
N THR A 438 -13.96 -29.35 26.00
CA THR A 438 -14.60 -28.62 24.89
C THR A 438 -14.50 -27.13 25.15
N PHE A 439 -13.98 -26.40 24.17
CA PHE A 439 -13.81 -24.95 24.26
C PHE A 439 -14.48 -24.28 23.06
N TYR A 440 -15.36 -23.32 23.32
CA TYR A 440 -16.05 -22.55 22.29
C TYR A 440 -15.98 -21.06 22.61
N MET A 441 -15.31 -20.29 21.77
CA MET A 441 -15.20 -18.84 21.95
C MET A 441 -15.60 -18.13 20.66
N LEU A 442 -16.70 -17.39 20.75
CA LEU A 442 -17.19 -16.50 19.68
C LEU A 442 -16.72 -15.05 19.87
N GLY A 443 -16.36 -14.68 21.11
CA GLY A 443 -16.01 -13.32 21.50
C GLY A 443 -15.47 -13.28 22.93
N GLY A 444 -15.58 -12.12 23.58
CA GLY A 444 -15.13 -11.92 24.96
C GLY A 444 -13.61 -11.85 25.13
N THR A 445 -13.17 -11.76 26.39
CA THR A 445 -11.76 -11.59 26.75
C THR A 445 -11.36 -12.56 27.85
N ILE A 446 -10.19 -13.17 27.72
CA ILE A 446 -9.58 -14.00 28.77
C ILE A 446 -8.27 -13.35 29.20
N HIS A 447 -8.17 -12.98 30.48
CA HIS A 447 -6.93 -12.52 31.09
C HIS A 447 -6.24 -13.72 31.77
N CYS A 448 -4.96 -13.96 31.47
CA CYS A 448 -4.21 -15.09 32.03
C CYS A 448 -2.69 -14.89 32.04
N ASP A 449 -1.99 -15.61 32.92
CA ASP A 449 -0.53 -15.57 33.08
C ASP A 449 0.24 -16.32 31.96
N GLY A 450 -0.44 -17.13 31.15
CA GLY A 450 0.19 -17.97 30.12
C GLY A 450 -0.79 -19.00 29.56
N ILE A 451 -0.35 -19.82 28.62
CA ILE A 451 -1.22 -20.77 27.89
C ILE A 451 -0.58 -22.16 27.88
N TYR A 452 -1.32 -23.15 28.36
CA TYR A 452 -0.92 -24.56 28.30
C TYR A 452 -2.11 -25.46 27.97
N LEU A 453 -2.30 -25.73 26.68
CA LEU A 453 -3.47 -26.44 26.18
C LEU A 453 -3.11 -27.89 25.80
N GLN A 454 -3.89 -28.86 26.28
CA GLN A 454 -3.77 -30.27 25.89
C GLN A 454 -4.93 -30.77 25.00
N SER A 455 -5.89 -29.89 24.67
CA SER A 455 -6.98 -30.15 23.72
C SER A 455 -6.97 -29.11 22.61
N THR A 456 -7.46 -29.49 21.44
CA THR A 456 -7.60 -28.59 20.29
C THR A 456 -8.40 -27.34 20.66
N PHE A 457 -7.83 -26.18 20.34
CA PHE A 457 -8.39 -24.88 20.69
C PHE A 457 -8.51 -24.02 19.44
N GLN A 458 -9.76 -23.72 19.07
CA GLN A 458 -10.11 -23.16 17.77
C GLN A 458 -11.19 -22.08 17.91
N PRO A 459 -10.89 -20.95 18.56
CA PRO A 459 -11.84 -19.87 18.76
C PRO A 459 -12.25 -19.27 17.41
N TYR A 460 -13.53 -18.92 17.27
CA TYR A 460 -14.06 -18.16 16.13
C TYR A 460 -13.77 -16.66 16.27
N GLY A 461 -13.65 -16.16 17.51
CA GLY A 461 -13.41 -14.75 17.83
C GLY A 461 -12.82 -14.57 19.21
N GLY A 462 -12.76 -13.31 19.67
CA GLY A 462 -12.32 -12.95 21.03
C GLY A 462 -10.83 -12.66 21.19
N THR A 463 -10.43 -12.31 22.41
CA THR A 463 -9.06 -11.87 22.72
C THR A 463 -8.53 -12.59 23.95
N ILE A 464 -7.31 -13.11 23.86
CA ILE A 464 -6.54 -13.53 25.03
C ILE A 464 -5.56 -12.42 25.38
N VAL A 465 -5.62 -11.97 26.62
CA VAL A 465 -4.73 -10.98 27.22
C VAL A 465 -3.79 -11.71 28.17
N LEU A 466 -2.51 -11.64 27.85
CA LEU A 466 -1.42 -12.13 28.68
C LEU A 466 -1.03 -11.01 29.65
N GLU A 467 -1.20 -11.28 30.93
CA GLU A 467 -0.89 -10.33 32.00
C GLU A 467 -0.44 -11.07 33.26
N SER A 468 0.51 -10.48 33.98
CA SER A 468 1.00 -10.99 35.25
C SER A 468 1.60 -9.88 36.10
N THR A 469 1.62 -10.12 37.41
CA THR A 469 2.35 -9.26 38.37
C THR A 469 3.70 -9.86 38.78
N ASP A 470 4.02 -11.06 38.30
CA ASP A 470 5.28 -11.76 38.56
C ASP A 470 6.31 -11.46 37.45
N THR A 471 7.59 -11.72 37.69
CA THR A 471 8.71 -11.47 36.77
C THR A 471 9.29 -12.76 36.17
N SER A 472 8.85 -13.95 36.62
CA SER A 472 9.27 -15.21 36.00
C SER A 472 8.74 -15.36 34.57
N TYR A 473 9.47 -16.02 33.67
CA TYR A 473 8.97 -16.24 32.31
C TYR A 473 7.70 -17.12 32.30
N SER A 474 6.87 -16.98 31.27
CA SER A 474 5.69 -17.84 31.07
C SER A 474 5.71 -18.55 29.72
N MET A 475 4.93 -19.63 29.62
CA MET A 475 4.87 -20.49 28.44
C MET A 475 3.60 -20.23 27.63
N ILE A 476 3.73 -20.37 26.31
CA ILE A 476 2.63 -20.48 25.38
C ILE A 476 2.80 -21.81 24.63
N SER A 477 1.95 -22.78 24.95
CA SER A 477 1.96 -24.11 24.36
C SER A 477 0.56 -24.49 23.92
N LEU A 478 0.41 -24.72 22.62
CA LEU A 478 -0.82 -25.14 21.96
C LEU A 478 -0.59 -26.48 21.26
N PRO A 479 -1.57 -27.40 21.28
CA PRO A 479 -1.47 -28.62 20.50
C PRO A 479 -1.61 -28.32 19.00
N ALA A 480 -1.21 -29.28 18.16
CA ALA A 480 -1.38 -29.18 16.72
C ALA A 480 -2.85 -28.85 16.34
N ASP A 481 -3.01 -28.18 15.20
CA ASP A 481 -4.30 -27.71 14.68
C ASP A 481 -5.04 -26.70 15.58
N SER A 482 -4.36 -26.09 16.56
CA SER A 482 -4.95 -25.04 17.41
C SER A 482 -4.49 -23.64 16.97
N TRP A 483 -5.32 -22.64 17.24
CA TRP A 483 -5.00 -21.24 17.00
C TRP A 483 -5.61 -20.36 18.09
N LEU A 484 -5.09 -19.15 18.25
CA LEU A 484 -5.80 -18.10 18.97
C LEU A 484 -6.46 -17.17 17.95
N HIS A 485 -7.43 -16.37 18.38
CA HIS A 485 -7.96 -15.31 17.53
C HIS A 485 -7.07 -14.07 17.67
N ASN A 486 -7.35 -13.17 18.64
CA ASN A 486 -6.43 -12.09 18.99
C ASN A 486 -5.55 -12.48 20.20
N LEU A 487 -4.29 -12.07 20.17
CA LEU A 487 -3.36 -12.19 21.29
C LEU A 487 -2.80 -10.82 21.66
N GLN A 488 -2.90 -10.47 22.93
CA GLN A 488 -2.43 -9.21 23.46
C GLN A 488 -1.57 -9.44 24.71
N VAL A 489 -0.51 -8.66 24.90
CA VAL A 489 0.32 -8.67 26.12
C VAL A 489 0.23 -7.31 26.82
N GLN A 490 -0.43 -7.23 27.98
CA GLN A 490 -0.58 -6.01 28.79
C GLN A 490 -1.31 -6.23 30.11
N PRO A 491 -1.13 -5.33 31.09
CA PRO A 491 0.17 -4.85 31.53
C PRO A 491 0.95 -6.05 32.10
N ASP A 492 2.25 -6.13 31.81
CA ASP A 492 3.05 -7.29 32.22
C ASP A 492 4.55 -6.97 32.31
N THR A 493 5.26 -7.74 33.13
CA THR A 493 6.71 -7.63 33.36
C THR A 493 7.50 -8.89 32.97
N LYS A 494 6.87 -9.88 32.33
CA LYS A 494 7.49 -11.16 31.96
C LYS A 494 7.93 -11.21 30.50
N THR A 495 8.71 -12.24 30.22
CA THR A 495 8.93 -12.75 28.87
C THR A 495 8.03 -13.96 28.62
N TYR A 496 7.22 -13.92 27.56
CA TYR A 496 6.41 -15.05 27.10
C TYR A 496 7.14 -15.84 26.02
N HIS A 497 7.36 -17.13 26.27
CA HIS A 497 8.06 -17.99 25.33
C HIS A 497 7.11 -18.94 24.61
N LEU A 498 7.27 -19.06 23.30
CA LEU A 498 6.66 -20.12 22.53
C LEU A 498 7.31 -21.47 22.86
N PHE A 499 6.47 -22.48 23.10
CA PHE A 499 6.87 -23.89 23.23
C PHE A 499 6.42 -24.72 22.04
N THR A 500 5.58 -24.14 21.19
CA THR A 500 5.02 -24.70 19.95
C THR A 500 4.83 -23.54 18.97
N ASP A 501 4.66 -23.85 17.69
CA ASP A 501 4.25 -22.84 16.71
C ASP A 501 2.92 -22.20 17.14
N LEU A 502 2.76 -20.91 16.86
CA LEU A 502 1.61 -20.12 17.25
C LEU A 502 0.87 -19.65 16.00
N THR A 503 -0.38 -20.06 15.85
CA THR A 503 -1.28 -19.53 14.82
C THR A 503 -2.25 -18.53 15.44
N LEU A 504 -2.33 -17.33 14.86
CA LEU A 504 -3.25 -16.26 15.20
C LEU A 504 -4.16 -15.98 14.00
N LYS A 505 -5.47 -16.14 14.18
CA LYS A 505 -6.49 -15.78 13.18
C LYS A 505 -6.87 -14.30 13.23
N GLY A 506 -6.43 -13.58 14.26
CA GLY A 506 -6.58 -12.14 14.44
C GLY A 506 -5.22 -11.44 14.54
N SER A 507 -5.20 -10.34 15.30
CA SER A 507 -4.03 -9.46 15.46
C SER A 507 -3.12 -9.89 16.62
N PHE A 508 -1.81 -9.61 16.49
CA PHE A 508 -0.83 -9.68 17.56
C PHE A 508 -0.55 -8.28 18.11
N ILE A 509 -0.66 -8.09 19.43
CA ILE A 509 -0.50 -6.80 20.09
C ILE A 509 0.43 -6.92 21.32
N LEU A 510 1.64 -6.36 21.24
CA LEU A 510 2.60 -6.28 22.33
C LEU A 510 2.61 -4.86 22.92
N ASN A 511 1.92 -4.67 24.05
CA ASN A 511 1.80 -3.37 24.73
C ASN A 511 2.69 -3.27 25.98
N SER A 512 3.04 -4.40 26.60
CA SER A 512 3.90 -4.52 27.79
C SER A 512 4.68 -5.83 27.76
N GLY A 513 5.66 -6.02 28.66
CA GLY A 513 6.42 -7.27 28.75
C GLY A 513 7.33 -7.49 27.54
N GLU A 514 7.66 -8.76 27.31
CA GLU A 514 8.48 -9.27 26.21
C GLU A 514 7.86 -10.55 25.61
N PHE A 515 8.10 -10.80 24.32
CA PHE A 515 7.62 -11.98 23.63
C PHE A 515 8.76 -12.65 22.85
N SER A 516 8.97 -13.96 23.05
CA SER A 516 10.05 -14.71 22.42
C SER A 516 9.53 -15.94 21.68
N VAL A 517 10.01 -16.13 20.46
CA VAL A 517 9.72 -17.34 19.67
C VAL A 517 10.59 -18.54 20.06
N LYS A 518 11.52 -18.37 21.00
CA LYS A 518 12.45 -19.41 21.44
C LYS A 518 11.98 -20.05 22.73
N ASN A 519 11.98 -21.37 22.75
CA ASN A 519 11.75 -22.15 23.95
C ASN A 519 13.01 -22.16 24.83
N PRO A 520 12.97 -21.63 26.07
CA PRO A 520 14.16 -21.49 26.91
C PRO A 520 14.64 -22.84 27.50
N THR A 521 13.85 -23.91 27.37
CA THR A 521 14.18 -25.22 27.94
C THR A 521 14.98 -26.11 26.98
N ASN A 522 14.77 -25.98 25.67
CA ASN A 522 15.42 -26.80 24.64
C ASN A 522 16.02 -25.99 23.48
N ASN A 523 15.91 -24.66 23.51
CA ASN A 523 16.35 -23.73 22.47
C ASN A 523 15.66 -23.90 21.10
N ASN A 524 14.55 -24.63 21.02
CA ASN A 524 13.78 -24.70 19.78
C ASN A 524 13.18 -23.33 19.46
N ILE A 525 13.18 -22.99 18.17
CA ILE A 525 12.62 -21.74 17.66
C ILE A 525 11.33 -22.07 16.91
N HIS A 526 10.28 -21.30 17.18
CA HIS A 526 8.93 -21.55 16.71
C HIS A 526 8.47 -20.51 15.69
N THR A 527 7.52 -20.92 14.84
CA THR A 527 6.94 -20.04 13.82
C THR A 527 5.67 -19.38 14.35
N MET A 528 5.49 -18.10 14.04
CA MET A 528 4.24 -17.38 14.24
C MET A 528 3.52 -17.20 12.91
N TYR A 529 2.25 -17.61 12.84
CA TYR A 529 1.35 -17.32 11.72
C TYR A 529 0.36 -16.25 12.18
N VAL A 530 0.31 -15.12 11.49
CA VAL A 530 -0.56 -14.01 11.84
C VAL A 530 -1.48 -13.72 10.67
N ALA A 531 -2.78 -13.60 10.91
CA ALA A 531 -3.76 -13.30 9.88
C ALA A 531 -4.17 -11.81 9.83
N GLU A 532 -4.06 -11.06 10.92
CA GLU A 532 -4.31 -9.62 10.91
C GLU A 532 -3.07 -8.81 11.32
N ASN A 533 -3.24 -7.69 12.03
CA ASN A 533 -2.17 -6.72 12.18
C ASN A 533 -1.10 -7.18 13.18
N TRP A 534 0.13 -6.76 12.92
CA TRP A 534 1.24 -6.81 13.86
C TRP A 534 1.42 -5.43 14.51
N ILE A 535 1.35 -5.39 15.84
CA ILE A 535 1.46 -4.16 16.62
C ILE A 535 2.37 -4.43 17.82
N ASN A 536 3.59 -3.89 17.78
CA ASN A 536 4.53 -3.92 18.90
C ASN A 536 4.75 -2.50 19.42
N ASN A 537 3.91 -2.08 20.37
CA ASN A 537 3.99 -0.76 21.00
C ASN A 537 5.13 -0.65 22.03
N ARG A 538 5.83 -1.74 22.33
CA ARG A 538 6.97 -1.76 23.25
C ARG A 538 8.26 -1.37 22.56
N GLY A 539 8.42 -1.74 21.30
CA GLY A 539 9.63 -1.53 20.51
C GLY A 539 10.25 -2.86 20.08
N PRO A 540 11.05 -2.85 19.00
CA PRO A 540 11.60 -4.05 18.38
C PRO A 540 12.43 -4.91 19.34
N GLU A 541 13.09 -4.32 20.34
CA GLU A 541 13.91 -5.02 21.33
C GLU A 541 13.12 -5.92 22.29
N PHE A 542 11.79 -5.82 22.30
CA PHE A 542 10.91 -6.60 23.18
C PHE A 542 10.25 -7.79 22.46
N PHE A 543 10.42 -7.90 21.15
CA PHE A 543 10.11 -9.12 20.41
C PHE A 543 11.42 -9.85 20.10
N HIS A 544 11.70 -10.92 20.84
CA HIS A 544 12.90 -11.74 20.66
C HIS A 544 12.68 -12.72 19.52
N GLU A 545 13.01 -12.29 18.31
CA GLU A 545 12.80 -12.98 17.04
C GLU A 545 13.77 -14.14 16.79
N GLU A 546 15.00 -14.07 17.33
CA GLU A 546 16.05 -15.10 17.17
C GLU A 546 16.20 -15.52 15.69
N GLU A 547 16.27 -16.81 15.34
CA GLU A 547 16.20 -17.29 13.94
C GLU A 547 14.76 -17.59 13.47
N GLY A 548 13.77 -16.97 14.13
CA GLY A 548 12.35 -17.28 13.97
C GLY A 548 11.73 -16.80 12.67
N THR A 549 10.53 -17.32 12.42
CA THR A 549 9.75 -16.99 11.23
C THR A 549 8.40 -16.42 11.63
N VAL A 550 8.03 -15.29 11.02
CA VAL A 550 6.69 -14.71 11.07
C VAL A 550 6.07 -14.80 9.67
N VAL A 551 4.95 -15.51 9.58
CA VAL A 551 4.19 -15.73 8.34
C VAL A 551 2.95 -14.85 8.37
N PHE A 552 2.85 -13.91 7.43
CA PHE A 552 1.68 -13.05 7.24
C PHE A 552 0.73 -13.72 6.24
N ASN A 553 -0.33 -14.38 6.74
CA ASN A 553 -1.16 -15.31 5.98
C ASN A 553 -2.68 -15.06 6.02
N GLY A 554 -3.11 -13.86 6.41
CA GLY A 554 -4.54 -13.56 6.45
C GLY A 554 -5.13 -13.13 5.10
N PRO A 555 -6.47 -13.05 5.00
CA PRO A 555 -7.13 -12.42 3.86
C PRO A 555 -6.97 -10.90 3.89
N GLY A 556 -7.10 -10.22 2.75
CA GLY A 556 -7.11 -8.75 2.67
C GLY A 556 -5.78 -8.08 3.03
N PHE A 557 -5.84 -6.76 3.21
CA PHE A 557 -4.70 -5.96 3.66
C PHE A 557 -4.35 -6.27 5.11
N GLN A 558 -3.10 -6.67 5.34
CA GLN A 558 -2.55 -7.00 6.63
C GLN A 558 -1.34 -6.14 6.91
N ALA A 559 -1.30 -5.41 8.04
CA ALA A 559 -0.26 -4.42 8.27
C ALA A 559 0.64 -4.73 9.48
N CYS A 560 1.94 -4.46 9.33
CA CYS A 560 2.81 -4.11 10.46
C CYS A 560 2.69 -2.60 10.73
N LYS A 561 2.33 -2.25 11.96
CA LYS A 561 1.93 -0.89 12.34
C LYS A 561 2.92 -0.18 13.28
N THR A 562 3.99 -0.85 13.68
CA THR A 562 5.02 -0.33 14.59
C THR A 562 6.40 -0.61 14.02
N ASP A 563 7.42 0.09 14.53
CA ASP A 563 8.81 -0.26 14.22
C ASP A 563 9.05 -1.70 14.65
N GLU A 564 9.72 -2.48 13.81
CA GLU A 564 9.93 -3.91 14.09
C GLU A 564 11.16 -4.48 13.39
N VAL A 565 11.81 -5.43 14.05
CA VAL A 565 12.88 -6.25 13.46
C VAL A 565 12.41 -7.70 13.45
N PHE A 566 12.37 -8.29 12.26
CA PHE A 566 12.05 -9.70 12.09
C PHE A 566 13.31 -10.46 11.65
N TYR A 567 13.42 -11.73 12.00
CA TYR A 567 14.45 -12.56 11.39
C TYR A 567 14.00 -13.01 10.00
N THR A 568 12.96 -13.86 9.92
CA THR A 568 12.36 -14.25 8.64
C THR A 568 10.92 -13.75 8.52
N ILE A 569 10.63 -13.01 7.45
CA ILE A 569 9.27 -12.68 7.02
C ILE A 569 8.88 -13.62 5.88
N ILE A 570 7.73 -14.27 6.00
CA ILE A 570 7.07 -14.96 4.89
C ILE A 570 5.76 -14.24 4.55
N VAL A 571 5.61 -13.79 3.30
CA VAL A 571 4.35 -13.23 2.79
C VAL A 571 3.61 -14.33 2.05
N ASP A 572 2.51 -14.79 2.66
CA ASP A 572 1.65 -15.86 2.13
C ASP A 572 0.19 -15.41 2.11
N LYS A 573 -0.12 -14.43 1.26
CA LYS A 573 -1.48 -13.89 1.14
C LYS A 573 -2.36 -14.77 0.24
N THR A 574 -2.24 -16.08 0.35
CA THR A 574 -3.17 -17.01 -0.30
C THR A 574 -4.55 -16.88 0.36
N PRO A 575 -5.59 -16.40 -0.36
CA PRO A 575 -6.78 -17.25 -0.51
C PRO A 575 -7.53 -17.07 -1.86
N PRO A 576 -8.44 -18.00 -2.25
CA PRO A 576 -9.21 -17.93 -3.50
C PRO A 576 -10.06 -16.65 -3.56
N GLY A 577 -9.77 -15.72 -4.50
CA GLY A 577 -10.72 -14.64 -4.79
C GLY A 577 -10.28 -13.49 -5.68
N SER A 578 -9.12 -12.87 -5.45
CA SER A 578 -8.68 -11.73 -6.26
C SER A 578 -7.20 -11.44 -6.03
N GLY A 579 -6.36 -11.63 -7.04
CA GLY A 579 -4.91 -11.41 -6.94
C GLY A 579 -4.48 -9.96 -6.69
N GLY A 580 -4.72 -9.43 -5.48
CA GLY A 580 -4.46 -8.03 -5.13
C GLY A 580 -4.28 -7.71 -3.63
N ASP A 581 -4.27 -8.69 -2.73
CA ASP A 581 -4.08 -8.42 -1.29
C ASP A 581 -2.58 -8.28 -0.94
N ALA A 582 -2.25 -7.59 0.16
CA ALA A 582 -0.86 -7.26 0.49
C ALA A 582 -0.52 -7.42 1.99
N PHE A 583 0.71 -7.85 2.28
CA PHE A 583 1.36 -7.51 3.55
C PHE A 583 1.91 -6.08 3.44
N ARG A 584 1.51 -5.22 4.37
CA ARG A 584 1.74 -3.79 4.31
C ARG A 584 2.58 -3.29 5.48
N ILE A 585 3.50 -2.38 5.20
CA ILE A 585 4.15 -1.55 6.20
C ILE A 585 3.40 -0.22 6.20
N GLU A 586 2.67 0.06 7.29
CA GLU A 586 1.74 1.19 7.37
C GLU A 586 1.72 1.80 8.76
N SER A 587 2.20 3.05 8.88
CA SER A 587 2.04 3.79 10.13
C SER A 587 0.55 4.08 10.41
N PRO A 588 0.04 3.78 11.61
CA PRO A 588 -1.32 4.13 12.01
C PRO A 588 -1.47 5.65 12.25
N THR A 589 -0.36 6.37 12.41
CA THR A 589 -0.32 7.80 12.72
C THR A 589 0.21 8.58 11.52
N THR A 590 -0.60 9.51 11.01
CA THR A 590 -0.21 10.34 9.86
C THR A 590 1.04 11.16 10.18
N GLY A 591 2.06 11.08 9.31
CA GLY A 591 3.28 11.87 9.42
C GLY A 591 4.42 11.23 10.22
N VAL A 592 4.19 10.09 10.88
CA VAL A 592 5.21 9.34 11.61
C VAL A 592 5.88 8.32 10.68
N TYR A 593 7.21 8.29 10.69
CA TYR A 593 8.00 7.31 9.94
C TYR A 593 8.00 5.96 10.66
N LEU A 594 7.92 4.88 9.88
CA LEU A 594 7.95 3.51 10.38
C LEU A 594 9.15 2.78 9.79
N ASN A 595 9.95 2.11 10.61
CA ASN A 595 11.11 1.35 10.17
C ASN A 595 10.90 -0.13 10.48
N VAL A 596 10.74 -0.93 9.43
CA VAL A 596 10.67 -2.39 9.52
C VAL A 596 11.86 -2.99 8.80
N SER A 597 12.47 -4.03 9.37
CA SER A 597 13.55 -4.76 8.69
C SER A 597 13.43 -6.26 8.89
N CYS A 598 13.99 -7.02 7.95
CA CYS A 598 14.15 -8.46 8.12
C CYS A 598 15.47 -9.01 7.60
N GLN A 599 15.99 -10.03 8.28
CA GLN A 599 17.17 -10.75 7.80
C GLN A 599 16.85 -11.54 6.53
N ASN A 600 15.74 -12.27 6.51
CA ASN A 600 15.30 -13.09 5.39
C ASN A 600 13.86 -12.74 4.99
N TYR A 601 13.60 -12.65 3.69
CA TYR A 601 12.28 -12.48 3.11
C TYR A 601 11.96 -13.63 2.17
N LYS A 602 10.75 -14.19 2.28
CA LYS A 602 10.22 -15.16 1.34
C LYS A 602 8.81 -14.79 0.90
N TRP A 603 8.60 -14.75 -0.39
CA TRP A 603 7.28 -14.60 -0.99
C TRP A 603 6.72 -15.98 -1.36
N LEU A 604 5.45 -16.22 -1.02
CA LEU A 604 4.67 -17.38 -1.47
C LEU A 604 3.45 -16.94 -2.30
N ALA A 605 2.77 -15.88 -1.89
CA ALA A 605 1.62 -15.30 -2.59
C ALA A 605 1.32 -13.86 -2.14
N GLY A 606 0.65 -13.08 -2.99
CA GLY A 606 0.20 -11.72 -2.69
C GLY A 606 1.17 -10.60 -3.08
N ALA A 607 1.02 -9.46 -2.43
CA ALA A 607 1.89 -8.29 -2.61
C ALA A 607 2.60 -7.87 -1.30
N LEU A 608 3.70 -7.15 -1.45
CA LEU A 608 4.38 -6.40 -0.41
C LEU A 608 4.15 -4.91 -0.66
N ASP A 609 3.61 -4.19 0.30
CA ASP A 609 3.20 -2.78 0.13
C ASP A 609 3.83 -1.89 1.21
N VAL A 610 4.66 -0.93 0.81
CA VAL A 610 5.23 0.06 1.73
C VAL A 610 4.50 1.38 1.56
N SER A 611 3.79 1.80 2.60
CA SER A 611 2.84 2.93 2.56
C SER A 611 3.01 3.89 3.72
N ARG A 612 2.42 5.10 3.62
CA ARG A 612 2.34 6.11 4.69
C ARG A 612 3.68 6.38 5.40
N ARG A 613 4.74 6.67 4.65
CA ARG A 613 6.11 6.94 5.14
C ARG A 613 6.77 5.77 5.88
N GLY A 614 6.41 4.54 5.52
CA GLY A 614 7.14 3.35 5.92
C GLY A 614 8.46 3.16 5.16
N THR A 615 9.41 2.52 5.84
CA THR A 615 10.64 1.98 5.30
C THR A 615 10.67 0.48 5.58
N LEU A 616 10.93 -0.34 4.56
CA LEU A 616 11.21 -1.76 4.70
C LEU A 616 12.61 -2.08 4.19
N THR A 617 13.43 -2.72 5.01
CA THR A 617 14.75 -3.22 4.61
C THR A 617 14.81 -4.74 4.67
N ILE A 618 15.07 -5.37 3.52
CA ILE A 618 15.23 -6.82 3.34
C ILE A 618 16.71 -7.12 3.13
N ASN A 619 17.34 -7.89 4.02
CA ASN A 619 18.78 -8.19 3.92
C ASN A 619 19.11 -9.39 3.02
N ASN A 620 18.15 -10.30 2.84
CA ASN A 620 18.29 -11.47 1.99
C ASN A 620 16.92 -11.92 1.49
N VAL A 621 16.79 -12.21 0.20
CA VAL A 621 15.58 -12.81 -0.39
C VAL A 621 15.84 -14.29 -0.60
N LEU A 622 14.96 -15.13 -0.04
CA LEU A 622 15.07 -16.60 -0.12
C LEU A 622 14.49 -17.18 -1.42
N ASN A 623 13.65 -16.43 -2.14
CA ASN A 623 13.19 -16.82 -3.46
C ASN A 623 14.36 -16.79 -4.46
N PRO A 624 14.36 -17.65 -5.50
CA PRO A 624 15.39 -17.65 -6.54
C PRO A 624 15.52 -16.31 -7.30
N THR A 625 14.44 -15.52 -7.33
CA THR A 625 14.33 -14.19 -7.96
C THR A 625 13.46 -13.28 -7.10
N LEU A 626 13.37 -11.99 -7.44
CA LEU A 626 12.40 -11.08 -6.81
C LEU A 626 11.00 -11.42 -7.32
N GLU A 627 10.25 -12.17 -6.54
CA GLU A 627 8.92 -12.69 -6.89
C GLU A 627 7.81 -11.93 -6.17
N GLY A 628 6.63 -11.88 -6.81
CA GLY A 628 5.44 -11.19 -6.28
C GLY A 628 5.30 -9.73 -6.74
N ASN A 629 4.35 -9.02 -6.13
CA ASN A 629 4.09 -7.61 -6.44
C ASN A 629 4.66 -6.72 -5.33
N PHE A 630 5.44 -5.71 -5.68
CA PHE A 630 6.04 -4.74 -4.77
C PHE A 630 5.42 -3.35 -5.00
N TRP A 631 4.86 -2.75 -3.97
CA TRP A 631 4.31 -1.40 -3.99
C TRP A 631 5.15 -0.48 -3.11
N CYS A 632 5.54 0.68 -3.64
CA CYS A 632 6.25 1.71 -2.90
C CYS A 632 5.60 3.07 -3.14
N ASN A 633 4.87 3.54 -2.14
CA ASN A 633 4.04 4.75 -2.22
C ASN A 633 4.83 6.02 -1.87
N GLU A 634 4.19 7.18 -2.04
CA GLU A 634 4.78 8.49 -1.80
C GLU A 634 5.49 8.60 -0.45
N GLY A 635 6.78 8.97 -0.49
CA GLY A 635 7.61 9.16 0.70
C GLY A 635 8.01 7.88 1.43
N CYS A 636 7.80 6.70 0.83
CA CYS A 636 8.23 5.40 1.36
C CYS A 636 9.54 4.92 0.76
N GLN A 637 10.21 4.00 1.47
CA GLN A 637 11.44 3.35 1.00
C GLN A 637 11.35 1.82 1.10
N LEU A 638 11.77 1.12 0.06
CA LEU A 638 11.93 -0.34 0.05
C LEU A 638 13.36 -0.68 -0.35
N ASN A 639 14.16 -1.14 0.60
CA ASN A 639 15.55 -1.53 0.40
C ASN A 639 15.65 -3.06 0.31
N ILE A 640 16.14 -3.58 -0.81
CA ILE A 640 16.24 -5.03 -1.07
C ILE A 640 17.69 -5.38 -1.34
N ASN A 641 18.28 -6.19 -0.45
CA ASN A 641 19.58 -6.80 -0.62
C ASN A 641 19.37 -8.29 -0.96
N THR A 642 19.89 -8.75 -2.09
CA THR A 642 19.76 -10.15 -2.51
C THR A 642 20.87 -10.59 -3.45
N SER A 643 21.15 -11.89 -3.50
CA SER A 643 22.13 -12.45 -4.43
C SER A 643 21.66 -12.48 -5.88
N ASN A 644 20.34 -12.61 -6.11
CA ASN A 644 19.73 -12.51 -7.43
C ASN A 644 18.67 -11.41 -7.45
N ILE A 645 18.99 -10.34 -8.17
CA ILE A 645 18.19 -9.13 -8.29
C ILE A 645 17.21 -9.17 -9.48
N SER A 646 17.13 -10.29 -10.22
CA SER A 646 16.21 -10.42 -11.36
C SER A 646 14.76 -10.39 -10.90
N LEU A 647 13.91 -9.68 -11.63
CA LEU A 647 12.49 -9.50 -11.31
C LEU A 647 11.64 -10.55 -12.02
N ASN A 648 10.88 -11.32 -11.25
CA ASN A 648 9.88 -12.27 -11.71
C ASN A 648 8.53 -11.96 -11.02
N GLY A 649 8.06 -10.73 -11.23
CA GLY A 649 7.01 -10.09 -10.45
C GLY A 649 6.73 -8.68 -10.95
N SER A 650 5.89 -7.94 -10.24
CA SER A 650 5.58 -6.54 -10.59
C SER A 650 6.13 -5.55 -9.58
N MET A 651 6.54 -4.38 -10.04
CA MET A 651 6.91 -3.24 -9.20
C MET A 651 6.05 -2.03 -9.55
N HIS A 652 5.43 -1.43 -8.54
CA HIS A 652 4.59 -0.24 -8.65
C HIS A 652 5.17 0.88 -7.77
N ILE A 653 5.59 1.97 -8.39
CA ILE A 653 6.25 3.10 -7.72
C ILE A 653 5.45 4.39 -7.96
N THR A 654 4.91 4.93 -6.88
CA THR A 654 4.01 6.10 -6.87
C THR A 654 4.53 7.16 -5.91
N GLY A 655 5.79 7.58 -6.12
CA GLY A 655 6.45 8.62 -5.32
C GLY A 655 7.39 8.09 -4.24
N GLY A 656 7.48 6.76 -4.09
CA GLY A 656 8.42 6.08 -3.20
C GLY A 656 9.76 5.78 -3.87
N GLU A 657 10.67 5.19 -3.10
CA GLU A 657 12.01 4.81 -3.54
C GLU A 657 12.24 3.32 -3.31
N ILE A 658 12.49 2.55 -4.37
CA ILE A 658 12.94 1.17 -4.29
C ILE A 658 14.44 1.12 -4.57
N ASN A 659 15.23 0.67 -3.59
CA ASN A 659 16.67 0.47 -3.71
C ASN A 659 17.00 -1.02 -3.76
N ILE A 660 17.70 -1.46 -4.80
CA ILE A 660 18.07 -2.86 -5.01
C ILE A 660 19.59 -2.97 -5.06
N THR A 661 20.15 -3.77 -4.16
CA THR A 661 21.59 -4.04 -4.06
C THR A 661 21.84 -5.53 -4.24
N GLN A 662 22.71 -5.86 -5.19
CA GLN A 662 23.20 -7.24 -5.35
C GLN A 662 24.24 -7.53 -4.27
N VAL A 663 24.09 -8.65 -3.55
CA VAL A 663 25.05 -9.08 -2.51
C VAL A 663 25.52 -10.52 -2.73
N GLY A 664 26.80 -10.81 -2.47
CA GLY A 664 27.37 -12.14 -2.69
C GLY A 664 27.70 -12.46 -4.17
N ALA A 665 27.91 -13.73 -4.49
CA ALA A 665 28.28 -14.17 -5.84
C ALA A 665 27.04 -14.31 -6.74
N GLY A 666 26.64 -13.25 -7.43
CA GLY A 666 25.48 -13.23 -8.32
C GLY A 666 25.70 -12.38 -9.57
N PHE A 667 24.69 -12.35 -10.44
CA PHE A 667 24.74 -11.52 -11.65
C PHE A 667 24.52 -10.04 -11.29
N LEU A 668 25.41 -9.17 -11.75
CA LEU A 668 25.32 -7.71 -11.57
C LEU A 668 24.33 -7.06 -12.56
N TYR A 669 23.35 -7.83 -13.03
CA TYR A 669 22.31 -7.41 -13.97
C TYR A 669 20.97 -7.96 -13.51
N SER A 670 19.99 -7.08 -13.33
CA SER A 670 18.61 -7.49 -13.10
C SER A 670 17.95 -7.80 -14.43
N HIS A 671 17.57 -9.06 -14.64
CA HIS A 671 16.74 -9.46 -15.76
C HIS A 671 15.27 -9.24 -15.41
N MET A 672 14.57 -8.43 -16.21
CA MET A 672 13.12 -8.25 -16.13
C MET A 672 12.43 -9.45 -16.78
N LEU A 673 12.19 -10.51 -16.00
CA LEU A 673 11.71 -11.79 -16.50
C LEU A 673 10.21 -11.73 -16.81
N SER A 674 9.35 -11.79 -15.80
CA SER A 674 7.89 -11.78 -15.95
C SER A 674 7.28 -10.71 -15.06
N GLY A 675 6.09 -10.22 -15.44
CA GLY A 675 5.34 -9.23 -14.66
C GLY A 675 5.33 -7.83 -15.26
N SER A 676 5.44 -6.80 -14.42
CA SER A 676 5.34 -5.41 -14.87
C SER A 676 6.19 -4.41 -14.10
N LEU A 677 6.58 -3.32 -14.75
CA LEU A 677 7.19 -2.17 -14.09
C LEU A 677 6.32 -0.94 -14.31
N GLU A 678 5.74 -0.41 -13.24
CA GLU A 678 4.92 0.80 -13.23
C GLU A 678 5.59 1.91 -12.40
N ILE A 679 5.85 3.06 -13.01
CA ILE A 679 6.45 4.22 -12.34
C ILE A 679 5.70 5.49 -12.75
N THR A 680 5.02 6.12 -11.80
CA THR A 680 4.33 7.41 -12.00
C THR A 680 5.13 8.59 -11.44
N SER A 681 5.83 8.38 -10.33
CA SER A 681 6.79 9.29 -9.68
C SER A 681 7.69 8.48 -8.74
N GLY A 682 8.72 9.08 -8.14
CA GLY A 682 9.67 8.36 -7.26
C GLY A 682 10.86 7.76 -8.02
N SER A 683 11.49 6.73 -7.47
CA SER A 683 12.69 6.12 -8.09
C SER A 683 12.85 4.61 -7.89
N LEU A 684 13.34 3.93 -8.93
CA LEU A 684 13.89 2.58 -8.88
C LEU A 684 15.41 2.67 -9.03
N ASN A 685 16.17 2.26 -8.02
CA ASN A 685 17.61 2.41 -7.97
C ASN A 685 18.31 1.05 -7.86
N PHE A 686 19.06 0.67 -8.90
CA PHE A 686 20.04 -0.41 -8.80
C PHE A 686 21.38 0.17 -8.33
N THR A 687 21.76 -0.12 -7.09
CA THR A 687 22.85 0.58 -6.40
C THR A 687 24.24 0.12 -6.85
N ASN A 688 24.38 -1.13 -7.30
CA ASN A 688 25.64 -1.72 -7.76
C ASN A 688 25.50 -2.57 -9.05
N ALA A 689 24.34 -2.50 -9.71
CA ALA A 689 23.97 -3.36 -10.83
C ALA A 689 23.40 -2.59 -12.03
N GLY A 690 23.29 -3.30 -13.15
CA GLY A 690 22.65 -2.87 -14.38
C GLY A 690 21.29 -3.52 -14.56
N MET A 691 20.64 -3.25 -15.69
CA MET A 691 19.30 -3.73 -15.97
C MET A 691 19.18 -4.25 -17.39
N VAL A 692 18.46 -5.36 -17.55
CA VAL A 692 18.20 -6.01 -18.82
C VAL A 692 16.69 -6.24 -18.98
N PHE A 693 16.13 -5.82 -20.11
CA PHE A 693 14.80 -6.19 -20.57
C PHE A 693 14.92 -7.27 -21.66
N PRO A 694 14.79 -8.57 -21.35
CA PRO A 694 14.83 -9.65 -22.33
C PRO A 694 13.58 -9.65 -23.22
N ASN A 695 13.74 -10.15 -24.45
CA ASN A 695 12.63 -10.34 -25.41
C ASN A 695 11.99 -11.73 -25.35
N THR A 696 12.46 -12.61 -24.47
CA THR A 696 11.99 -14.00 -24.36
C THR A 696 10.77 -14.16 -23.46
N ASN A 697 10.43 -13.16 -22.65
CA ASN A 697 9.48 -13.31 -21.55
C ASN A 697 8.35 -12.26 -21.59
N PRO A 698 7.16 -12.55 -21.04
CA PRO A 698 6.04 -11.61 -20.98
C PRO A 698 6.26 -10.58 -19.85
N PHE A 699 6.76 -9.40 -20.21
CA PHE A 699 6.97 -8.28 -19.30
C PHE A 699 6.35 -7.01 -19.88
N SER A 700 5.71 -6.19 -19.04
CA SER A 700 5.09 -4.93 -19.46
C SER A 700 5.67 -3.74 -18.70
N THR A 701 5.68 -2.56 -19.32
CA THR A 701 6.17 -1.32 -18.71
C THR A 701 5.17 -0.20 -18.87
N SER A 702 4.89 0.52 -17.78
CA SER A 702 4.06 1.73 -17.75
C SER A 702 4.79 2.82 -16.96
N ILE A 703 5.58 3.64 -17.65
CA ILE A 703 6.43 4.65 -17.02
C ILE A 703 5.99 6.03 -17.51
N SER A 704 5.29 6.77 -16.64
CA SER A 704 4.80 8.13 -16.92
C SER A 704 5.60 9.22 -16.19
N GLY A 705 6.47 8.84 -15.26
CA GLY A 705 7.32 9.76 -14.49
C GLY A 705 8.41 9.03 -13.70
N GLY A 706 8.96 9.68 -12.69
CA GLY A 706 10.01 9.12 -11.82
C GLY A 706 11.37 8.91 -12.50
N THR A 707 12.26 8.19 -11.80
CA THR A 707 13.63 7.92 -12.24
C THR A 707 13.96 6.43 -12.13
N ILE A 708 14.56 5.86 -13.16
CA ILE A 708 15.26 4.57 -13.08
C ILE A 708 16.75 4.86 -13.04
N SER A 709 17.45 4.45 -11.97
CA SER A 709 18.89 4.65 -11.82
C SER A 709 19.64 3.32 -11.87
N VAL A 710 20.69 3.26 -12.68
CA VAL A 710 21.61 2.11 -12.77
C VAL A 710 23.06 2.60 -12.70
N VAL A 711 23.97 1.74 -12.22
CA VAL A 711 25.42 2.00 -12.20
C VAL A 711 26.21 1.19 -13.23
N ARG A 712 25.56 0.18 -13.83
CA ARG A 712 26.09 -0.64 -14.94
C ARG A 712 25.23 -0.46 -16.19
N ASP A 713 25.38 -1.37 -17.16
CA ASP A 713 24.68 -1.28 -18.45
C ASP A 713 23.15 -1.26 -18.32
N PHE A 714 22.52 -0.57 -19.26
CA PHE A 714 21.10 -0.63 -19.54
C PHE A 714 20.89 -1.31 -20.89
N ASN A 715 20.28 -2.50 -20.90
CA ASN A 715 20.11 -3.31 -22.10
C ASN A 715 18.62 -3.58 -22.38
N CYS A 716 18.08 -3.04 -23.46
CA CYS A 716 16.73 -3.31 -23.92
C CYS A 716 16.74 -4.20 -25.16
N LEU A 717 16.32 -5.46 -25.00
CA LEU A 717 16.25 -6.42 -26.10
C LEU A 717 14.87 -6.44 -26.78
N ARG A 718 13.92 -5.65 -26.24
CA ARG A 718 12.50 -5.64 -26.62
C ARG A 718 12.18 -4.53 -27.62
N ASN A 719 11.01 -4.62 -28.24
CA ASN A 719 10.46 -3.62 -29.18
C ASN A 719 9.31 -2.78 -28.59
N ASP A 720 8.94 -3.01 -27.33
CA ASP A 720 7.78 -2.43 -26.65
C ASP A 720 8.13 -1.64 -25.37
N PHE A 721 9.40 -1.36 -25.10
CA PHE A 721 9.80 -0.47 -24.00
C PHE A 721 9.56 0.98 -24.40
N GLN A 722 8.37 1.49 -24.07
CA GLN A 722 7.85 2.78 -24.57
C GLN A 722 7.39 3.70 -23.42
N PRO A 723 8.31 4.20 -22.57
CA PRO A 723 7.96 5.15 -21.53
C PRO A 723 7.30 6.42 -22.12
N THR A 724 6.24 6.91 -21.48
CA THR A 724 5.58 8.18 -21.84
C THR A 724 6.09 9.37 -21.01
N GLY A 725 6.91 9.10 -20.00
CA GLY A 725 7.59 10.07 -19.14
C GLY A 725 8.78 9.45 -18.41
N GLY A 726 9.31 10.14 -17.41
CA GLY A 726 10.38 9.64 -16.54
C GLY A 726 11.81 9.80 -17.09
N THR A 727 12.80 9.44 -16.28
CA THR A 727 14.23 9.63 -16.57
C THR A 727 15.02 8.34 -16.34
N LEU A 728 15.84 7.94 -17.31
CA LEU A 728 16.93 6.98 -17.08
C LEU A 728 18.17 7.74 -16.59
N LEU A 729 18.69 7.38 -15.41
CA LEU A 729 19.89 7.94 -14.81
C LEU A 729 21.02 6.90 -14.80
N ILE A 730 22.10 7.16 -15.54
CA ILE A 730 23.33 6.35 -15.51
C ILE A 730 24.35 7.03 -14.60
N LYS A 731 24.80 6.34 -13.56
CA LYS A 731 25.76 6.84 -12.55
C LYS A 731 26.85 5.80 -12.23
N GLY A 732 27.63 5.96 -11.16
CA GLY A 732 28.74 5.05 -10.84
C GLY A 732 30.06 5.46 -11.52
N SER A 733 31.14 4.76 -11.21
CA SER A 733 32.51 5.06 -11.68
C SER A 733 33.00 4.21 -12.86
N GLU A 734 32.30 3.13 -13.23
CA GLU A 734 32.71 2.25 -14.33
C GLU A 734 32.12 2.68 -15.68
N ASP A 735 32.73 2.23 -16.77
CA ASP A 735 32.15 2.35 -18.11
C ASP A 735 30.84 1.56 -18.22
N ASN A 736 29.89 2.08 -19.00
CA ASN A 736 28.58 1.47 -19.21
C ASN A 736 28.17 1.51 -20.68
N THR A 737 27.19 0.68 -21.00
CA THR A 737 26.53 0.64 -22.30
C THR A 737 25.04 0.97 -22.16
N ILE A 738 24.50 1.73 -23.12
CA ILE A 738 23.06 1.79 -23.38
C ILE A 738 22.79 1.04 -24.69
N SER A 739 22.06 -0.07 -24.60
CA SER A 739 21.83 -0.97 -25.73
C SER A 739 20.35 -1.11 -26.08
N PHE A 740 20.02 -1.00 -27.37
CA PHE A 740 18.72 -1.38 -27.92
C PHE A 740 18.93 -2.31 -29.13
N THR A 741 18.32 -3.50 -29.12
CA THR A 741 18.52 -4.48 -30.22
C THR A 741 17.32 -4.67 -31.12
N GLN A 742 16.20 -3.98 -30.86
CA GLN A 742 15.02 -3.99 -31.72
C GLN A 742 14.46 -2.57 -31.91
N THR A 743 13.80 -2.35 -33.05
CA THR A 743 13.09 -1.10 -33.33
C THR A 743 11.76 -1.06 -32.56
N GLY A 744 11.33 0.14 -32.15
CA GLY A 744 10.05 0.37 -31.47
C GLY A 744 10.16 0.74 -29.99
N SER A 745 11.29 0.44 -29.35
CA SER A 745 11.59 0.87 -27.98
C SER A 745 12.32 2.22 -27.95
N HIS A 746 12.12 3.00 -26.90
CA HIS A 746 12.75 4.32 -26.73
C HIS A 746 12.97 4.68 -25.26
N LEU A 747 13.81 5.68 -25.02
CA LEU A 747 13.91 6.40 -23.75
C LEU A 747 12.99 7.62 -23.76
N TYR A 748 12.55 8.08 -22.59
CA TYR A 748 11.91 9.38 -22.45
C TYR A 748 12.96 10.46 -22.16
N ASN A 749 13.44 10.63 -20.92
CA ASN A 749 14.63 11.44 -20.64
C ASN A 749 15.85 10.58 -20.32
N LEU A 750 17.05 11.10 -20.58
CA LEU A 750 18.33 10.47 -20.24
C LEU A 750 19.21 11.45 -19.45
N THR A 751 19.73 11.01 -18.31
CA THR A 751 20.74 11.74 -17.54
C THR A 751 21.97 10.88 -17.34
N ILE A 752 23.14 11.42 -17.66
CA ILE A 752 24.44 10.80 -17.40
C ILE A 752 25.15 11.65 -16.34
N ALA A 753 25.38 11.06 -15.18
CA ALA A 753 26.02 11.70 -14.03
C ALA A 753 26.95 10.70 -13.36
N LYS A 754 28.08 10.43 -14.04
CA LYS A 754 29.10 9.49 -13.57
C LYS A 754 29.88 10.07 -12.38
N ASP A 755 30.24 9.19 -11.45
CA ASP A 755 31.08 9.56 -10.30
C ASP A 755 32.52 9.80 -10.76
N ASP A 756 32.96 9.10 -11.80
CA ASP A 756 34.20 9.35 -12.53
C ASP A 756 33.90 10.16 -13.83
N PRO A 757 34.39 11.40 -13.95
CA PRO A 757 34.22 12.23 -15.16
C PRO A 757 34.84 11.65 -16.45
N GLU A 758 35.74 10.67 -16.34
CA GLU A 758 36.33 9.98 -17.49
C GLU A 758 35.58 8.70 -17.88
N ALA A 759 34.65 8.22 -17.05
CA ALA A 759 33.86 7.03 -17.36
C ALA A 759 32.90 7.27 -18.52
N ILE A 760 32.71 6.23 -19.32
CA ILE A 760 32.04 6.27 -20.61
C ILE A 760 30.66 5.64 -20.51
N VAL A 761 29.69 6.22 -21.20
CA VAL A 761 28.41 5.61 -21.53
C VAL A 761 28.34 5.47 -23.05
N GLU A 762 28.61 4.28 -23.58
CA GLU A 762 28.66 4.01 -25.02
C GLU A 762 27.31 3.48 -25.53
N THR A 763 26.89 3.92 -26.72
CA THR A 763 25.72 3.37 -27.41
C THR A 763 26.05 2.02 -28.04
N TRP A 764 25.17 1.04 -27.89
CA TRP A 764 25.26 -0.25 -28.57
C TRP A 764 23.93 -0.67 -29.18
N GLY A 765 23.96 -1.55 -30.19
CA GLY A 765 22.74 -2.05 -30.80
C GLY A 765 23.00 -3.10 -31.87
N THR A 766 21.95 -3.42 -32.64
CA THR A 766 22.06 -4.27 -33.83
C THR A 766 22.01 -3.40 -35.09
N THR A 767 22.73 -3.77 -36.15
CA THR A 767 22.73 -2.99 -37.39
C THR A 767 21.30 -2.70 -37.87
N GLY A 768 20.99 -1.42 -38.12
CA GLY A 768 19.64 -0.98 -38.53
C GLY A 768 18.70 -0.60 -37.38
N THR A 769 19.16 -0.63 -36.12
CA THR A 769 18.41 -0.13 -34.96
C THR A 769 18.86 1.28 -34.58
N ASP A 770 17.88 2.18 -34.39
CA ASP A 770 18.10 3.55 -33.92
C ASP A 770 17.79 3.58 -32.41
N ILE A 771 18.68 4.16 -31.60
CA ILE A 771 18.39 4.44 -30.19
C ILE A 771 17.66 5.78 -30.12
N VAL A 772 16.43 5.80 -29.61
CA VAL A 772 15.60 7.02 -29.58
C VAL A 772 15.43 7.51 -28.15
N CYS A 773 15.60 8.82 -27.93
CA CYS A 773 15.25 9.52 -26.70
C CYS A 773 14.22 10.62 -27.03
N ASN A 774 12.99 10.47 -26.54
CA ASN A 774 11.88 11.38 -26.90
C ASN A 774 11.94 12.74 -26.18
N GLY A 775 12.54 12.78 -25.00
CA GLY A 775 12.70 13.93 -24.12
C GLY A 775 14.12 14.47 -24.10
N ASN A 776 14.52 15.08 -22.99
CA ASN A 776 15.80 15.78 -22.87
C ASN A 776 16.94 14.83 -22.47
N ILE A 777 18.15 15.18 -22.91
CA ILE A 777 19.39 14.51 -22.52
C ILE A 777 20.25 15.49 -21.73
N ILE A 778 20.71 15.07 -20.56
CA ILE A 778 21.57 15.87 -19.68
C ILE A 778 22.84 15.06 -19.41
N VAL A 779 23.99 15.61 -19.78
CA VAL A 779 25.30 15.03 -19.45
C VAL A 779 25.96 15.93 -18.42
N ASN A 780 25.86 15.55 -17.15
CA ASN A 780 26.42 16.29 -16.03
C ASN A 780 27.86 15.90 -15.72
N SER A 781 28.23 14.64 -15.91
CA SER A 781 29.59 14.14 -15.65
C SER A 781 29.78 12.80 -16.38
N GLY A 782 30.98 12.53 -16.89
CA GLY A 782 31.28 11.38 -17.74
C GLY A 782 31.15 11.70 -19.24
N GLU A 783 31.45 10.71 -20.08
CA GLU A 783 31.37 10.82 -21.54
C GLU A 783 30.16 10.05 -22.08
N PHE A 784 29.22 10.74 -22.73
CA PHE A 784 28.21 10.09 -23.56
C PHE A 784 28.76 9.87 -24.97
N ARG A 785 29.00 8.62 -25.35
CA ARG A 785 29.68 8.26 -26.59
C ARG A 785 28.74 7.56 -27.58
N ILE A 786 28.58 8.18 -28.75
CA ILE A 786 27.81 7.65 -29.88
C ILE A 786 28.78 7.07 -30.90
N LYS A 787 28.73 5.75 -31.11
CA LYS A 787 29.68 5.03 -31.97
C LYS A 787 28.97 3.92 -32.74
N GLY A 788 29.17 3.86 -34.06
CA GLY A 788 28.67 2.76 -34.89
C GLY A 788 27.14 2.71 -35.12
N PHE A 789 26.36 3.55 -34.45
CA PHE A 789 24.89 3.52 -34.47
C PHE A 789 24.29 4.93 -34.61
N ASN A 790 22.99 4.96 -34.97
CA ASN A 790 22.20 6.18 -34.95
C ASN A 790 21.61 6.37 -33.55
N PHE A 791 21.81 7.56 -32.98
CA PHE A 791 21.12 8.02 -31.78
C PHE A 791 20.22 9.21 -32.15
N ILE A 792 18.92 9.12 -31.87
CA ILE A 792 17.92 10.16 -32.13
C ILE A 792 17.55 10.84 -30.82
N SER A 793 17.80 12.14 -30.70
CA SER A 793 17.31 12.99 -29.61
C SER A 793 16.17 13.87 -30.11
N LYS A 794 14.94 13.64 -29.65
CA LYS A 794 13.79 14.50 -29.98
C LYS A 794 13.62 15.68 -29.03
N GLY A 795 14.32 15.69 -27.90
CA GLY A 795 14.43 16.85 -27.00
C GLY A 795 15.78 17.55 -27.09
N ASN A 796 16.02 18.45 -26.13
CA ASN A 796 17.26 19.20 -26.04
C ASN A 796 18.37 18.34 -25.43
N ILE A 797 19.61 18.59 -25.85
CA ILE A 797 20.80 18.02 -25.22
C ILE A 797 21.54 19.14 -24.50
N SER A 798 21.87 18.93 -23.23
CA SER A 798 22.70 19.84 -22.43
C SER A 798 23.91 19.09 -21.87
N VAL A 799 25.10 19.56 -22.23
CA VAL A 799 26.37 19.04 -21.73
C VAL A 799 26.93 20.06 -20.75
N ASN A 800 26.98 19.69 -19.47
CA ASN A 800 27.33 20.58 -18.37
C ASN A 800 28.78 20.34 -17.89
N ASN A 801 29.18 21.05 -16.85
CA ASN A 801 30.52 20.99 -16.28
C ASN A 801 30.97 19.54 -16.00
N SER A 802 32.11 19.11 -16.56
CA SER A 802 32.65 17.74 -16.48
C SER A 802 31.92 16.68 -17.35
N GLY A 803 30.86 17.06 -18.05
CA GLY A 803 30.21 16.22 -19.06
C GLY A 803 30.88 16.32 -20.43
N LYS A 804 30.92 15.21 -21.16
CA LYS A 804 31.41 15.14 -22.55
C LYS A 804 30.37 14.46 -23.44
N LEU A 805 30.12 15.01 -24.62
CA LEU A 805 29.36 14.34 -25.69
C LEU A 805 30.30 14.04 -26.84
N SER A 806 30.45 12.76 -27.18
CA SER A 806 31.37 12.30 -28.22
C SER A 806 30.67 11.57 -29.35
N ILE A 807 31.06 11.85 -30.60
CA ILE A 807 30.62 11.09 -31.78
C ILE A 807 31.86 10.49 -32.48
N PHE A 808 31.86 9.16 -32.63
CA PHE A 808 32.96 8.38 -33.21
C PHE A 808 32.61 7.90 -34.62
N PRO A 809 33.57 7.28 -35.37
CA PRO A 809 33.29 6.77 -36.71
C PRO A 809 32.01 5.92 -36.78
N ASN A 810 31.26 6.10 -37.85
CA ASN A 810 29.97 5.47 -38.12
C ASN A 810 28.86 5.79 -37.08
N GLY A 811 29.12 6.65 -36.09
CA GLY A 811 28.12 7.18 -35.17
C GLY A 811 27.35 8.35 -35.80
N LYS A 812 26.03 8.39 -35.61
CA LYS A 812 25.20 9.51 -36.05
C LYS A 812 24.31 10.02 -34.92
N LEU A 813 24.47 11.28 -34.56
CA LEU A 813 23.53 11.98 -33.67
C LEU A 813 22.52 12.74 -34.54
N LYS A 814 21.23 12.40 -34.38
CA LYS A 814 20.11 13.04 -35.07
C LYS A 814 19.29 13.85 -34.07
N MET A 815 19.07 15.13 -34.36
CA MET A 815 18.35 16.05 -33.48
C MET A 815 16.94 16.37 -33.99
N GLY A 816 15.97 16.45 -33.08
CA GLY A 816 14.59 16.84 -33.38
C GLY A 816 14.47 18.29 -33.87
N ASN A 817 13.40 18.59 -34.60
CA ASN A 817 13.15 19.93 -35.13
C ASN A 817 12.97 20.97 -34.01
N ALA A 818 13.58 22.14 -34.19
CA ALA A 818 13.56 23.26 -33.24
C ALA A 818 14.05 22.88 -31.83
N LYS A 819 14.99 21.94 -31.74
CA LYS A 819 15.69 21.57 -30.49
C LYS A 819 17.11 22.13 -30.48
N SER A 820 17.73 22.10 -29.32
CA SER A 820 19.08 22.62 -29.13
C SER A 820 20.03 21.58 -28.56
N LEU A 821 21.26 21.55 -29.09
CA LEU A 821 22.44 20.97 -28.46
C LEU A 821 23.24 22.12 -27.80
N ASN A 822 23.33 22.10 -26.47
CA ASN A 822 23.99 23.14 -25.69
C ASN A 822 25.22 22.56 -24.98
N ILE A 823 26.39 23.11 -25.30
CA ILE A 823 27.63 22.84 -24.57
C ILE A 823 27.83 24.00 -23.59
N ASN A 824 27.56 23.73 -22.32
CA ASN A 824 27.56 24.73 -21.25
C ASN A 824 28.95 24.88 -20.63
N ASN A 825 29.09 25.81 -19.68
CA ASN A 825 30.34 26.06 -18.98
C ASN A 825 30.95 24.77 -18.41
N GLY A 826 32.19 24.46 -18.79
CA GLY A 826 32.91 23.25 -18.37
C GLY A 826 32.48 21.96 -19.08
N GLY A 827 31.50 22.00 -19.98
CA GLY A 827 31.11 20.87 -20.82
C GLY A 827 31.93 20.78 -22.10
N ALA A 828 32.00 19.59 -22.71
CA ALA A 828 32.75 19.36 -23.94
C ALA A 828 31.94 18.63 -25.02
N PHE A 829 32.06 19.09 -26.26
CA PHE A 829 31.70 18.32 -27.43
C PHE A 829 32.96 17.82 -28.14
N LYS A 830 32.98 16.54 -28.50
CA LYS A 830 34.04 15.92 -29.29
C LYS A 830 33.44 15.14 -30.44
N SER A 831 34.00 15.28 -31.63
CA SER A 831 33.63 14.42 -32.75
C SER A 831 34.86 14.09 -33.56
N TRP A 832 35.14 12.81 -33.76
CA TRP A 832 36.38 12.40 -34.40
C TRP A 832 36.16 11.20 -35.30
N SER A 833 36.79 11.23 -36.48
CA SER A 833 36.89 10.08 -37.35
C SER A 833 38.26 10.01 -38.03
N GLN A 834 38.56 8.87 -38.65
CA GLN A 834 39.80 8.69 -39.39
C GLN A 834 39.60 8.98 -40.89
N PRO A 835 40.67 9.37 -41.61
CA PRO A 835 40.64 9.40 -43.08
C PRO A 835 40.13 8.06 -43.63
N ASN A 836 39.23 8.09 -44.62
CA ASN A 836 38.62 6.92 -45.28
C ASN A 836 37.71 6.03 -44.40
N SER A 837 37.30 6.50 -43.21
CA SER A 837 36.25 5.84 -42.42
C SER A 837 34.86 6.39 -42.75
N ILE A 838 33.79 5.68 -42.37
CA ILE A 838 32.45 6.26 -42.36
C ILE A 838 32.46 7.35 -41.28
N VAL A 839 32.34 8.60 -41.71
CA VAL A 839 32.50 9.79 -40.86
C VAL A 839 31.37 9.92 -39.83
N ALA A 840 31.73 10.40 -38.65
CA ALA A 840 30.78 10.85 -37.64
C ALA A 840 29.83 11.91 -38.23
N THR A 841 28.54 11.81 -37.93
CA THR A 841 27.52 12.73 -38.47
C THR A 841 26.68 13.34 -37.34
N LEU A 842 26.54 14.65 -37.33
CA LEU A 842 25.55 15.37 -36.52
C LEU A 842 24.55 16.04 -37.48
N THR A 843 23.28 15.65 -37.39
CA THR A 843 22.26 16.03 -38.38
C THR A 843 20.86 16.17 -37.76
N GLY A 844 19.88 16.58 -38.55
CA GLY A 844 18.47 16.59 -38.20
C GLY A 844 17.85 15.19 -38.27
N GLU A 845 16.82 14.91 -37.46
CA GLU A 845 16.07 13.64 -37.52
C GLU A 845 15.49 13.36 -38.90
N THR A 846 15.01 14.41 -39.57
CA THR A 846 14.51 14.38 -40.94
C THR A 846 15.16 15.52 -41.73
N SER A 847 14.99 15.52 -43.05
CA SER A 847 15.49 16.61 -43.92
C SER A 847 14.89 17.98 -43.61
N GLU A 848 13.79 18.03 -42.84
CA GLU A 848 13.11 19.25 -42.41
C GLU A 848 13.37 19.61 -40.94
N SER A 849 14.08 18.73 -40.20
CA SER A 849 14.38 18.94 -38.79
C SER A 849 15.62 19.79 -38.62
N PHE A 850 15.47 21.05 -38.22
CA PHE A 850 16.61 21.94 -37.95
C PHE A 850 16.84 22.14 -36.45
N PHE A 851 18.09 22.04 -35.98
CA PHE A 851 18.44 22.16 -34.56
C PHE A 851 19.53 23.22 -34.30
N ASP A 852 19.46 23.91 -33.18
CA ASP A 852 20.48 24.90 -32.78
C ASP A 852 21.66 24.20 -32.10
N PHE A 853 22.89 24.44 -32.57
CA PHE A 853 24.10 23.98 -31.89
C PHE A 853 24.80 25.17 -31.22
N ASN A 854 24.64 25.28 -29.90
CA ASN A 854 25.23 26.35 -29.10
C ASN A 854 26.45 25.85 -28.30
N VAL A 855 27.60 26.47 -28.52
CA VAL A 855 28.74 26.40 -27.59
C VAL A 855 28.69 27.67 -26.74
N ASN A 856 28.22 27.53 -25.50
CA ASN A 856 28.03 28.65 -24.58
C ASN A 856 29.36 29.05 -23.93
N SER A 857 29.36 30.17 -23.19
CA SER A 857 30.55 30.65 -22.46
C SER A 857 31.14 29.55 -21.56
N GLY A 858 32.44 29.29 -21.71
CA GLY A 858 33.18 28.25 -21.00
C GLY A 858 32.95 26.81 -21.50
N GLY A 859 32.10 26.59 -22.49
CA GLY A 859 31.96 25.31 -23.18
C GLY A 859 33.10 25.07 -24.17
N THR A 860 33.50 23.81 -24.32
CA THR A 860 34.62 23.39 -25.19
C THR A 860 34.15 22.55 -26.38
N PHE A 861 34.80 22.72 -27.53
CA PHE A 861 34.45 22.03 -28.77
C PHE A 861 35.70 21.52 -29.49
N GLU A 862 35.62 20.30 -30.01
CA GLU A 862 36.64 19.65 -30.82
C GLU A 862 35.96 18.80 -31.91
N ALA A 863 36.29 19.01 -33.18
CA ALA A 863 35.80 18.18 -34.27
C ALA A 863 36.84 17.94 -35.37
N GLU A 864 36.96 16.68 -35.80
CA GLU A 864 37.76 16.27 -36.95
C GLU A 864 37.02 15.20 -37.78
N TYR A 865 37.06 15.27 -39.11
CA TYR A 865 36.38 14.30 -40.00
C TYR A 865 34.90 14.09 -39.66
N THR A 866 34.18 15.20 -39.44
CA THR A 866 32.77 15.19 -39.03
C THR A 866 31.89 15.91 -40.05
N VAL A 867 30.70 15.36 -40.29
CA VAL A 867 29.67 15.97 -41.14
C VAL A 867 28.62 16.65 -40.26
N PHE A 868 28.36 17.93 -40.52
CA PHE A 868 27.35 18.73 -39.85
C PHE A 868 26.27 19.19 -40.85
N GLU A 869 25.02 18.82 -40.58
CA GLU A 869 23.90 19.13 -41.48
C GLU A 869 22.63 19.51 -40.71
N HIS A 870 21.68 20.12 -41.41
CA HIS A 870 20.39 20.56 -40.88
C HIS A 870 20.51 21.36 -39.56
N MET A 871 21.50 22.25 -39.47
CA MET A 871 21.65 23.13 -38.32
C MET A 871 20.74 24.37 -38.40
N GLY A 872 20.48 25.00 -37.27
CA GLY A 872 19.67 26.20 -37.12
C GLY A 872 20.30 27.45 -37.73
N ILE A 873 19.72 28.61 -37.45
CA ILE A 873 20.08 29.87 -38.14
C ILE A 873 21.53 30.32 -37.93
N MET A 874 22.14 29.90 -36.82
CA MET A 874 23.54 30.24 -36.50
C MET A 874 24.53 29.12 -36.86
N GLY A 875 24.06 27.98 -37.36
CA GLY A 875 24.91 26.82 -37.62
C GLY A 875 25.51 26.27 -36.33
N ILE A 876 26.82 26.02 -36.33
CA ILE A 876 27.61 25.84 -35.10
C ILE A 876 27.87 27.23 -34.50
N TYR A 877 27.26 27.54 -33.35
CA TYR A 877 27.34 28.86 -32.74
C TYR A 877 28.30 28.91 -31.54
N PHE A 878 29.48 29.48 -31.77
CA PHE A 878 30.47 29.78 -30.73
C PHE A 878 30.19 31.14 -30.08
N LYS A 879 29.56 31.14 -28.90
CA LYS A 879 29.20 32.37 -28.17
C LYS A 879 30.40 33.00 -27.48
N SER A 880 30.26 34.25 -27.03
CA SER A 880 31.31 34.90 -26.24
C SER A 880 31.73 34.02 -25.05
N GLY A 881 33.04 33.87 -24.87
CA GLY A 881 33.64 33.02 -23.84
C GLY A 881 33.70 31.51 -24.16
N SER A 882 33.17 31.03 -25.28
CA SER A 882 33.31 29.63 -25.69
C SER A 882 34.70 29.32 -26.22
N ILE A 883 35.11 28.05 -26.17
CA ILE A 883 36.43 27.58 -26.62
C ILE A 883 36.26 26.51 -27.71
N CYS A 884 36.69 26.82 -28.93
CA CYS A 884 36.93 25.86 -29.99
C CYS A 884 38.41 25.48 -29.96
N ASN A 885 38.71 24.21 -29.70
CA ASN A 885 40.07 23.68 -29.70
C ASN A 885 40.50 23.24 -31.10
N GLN A 886 39.60 22.58 -31.83
CA GLN A 886 39.85 22.08 -33.17
C GLN A 886 38.56 22.02 -33.97
N LEU A 887 38.64 22.41 -35.24
CA LEU A 887 37.63 22.15 -36.26
C LEU A 887 38.37 22.03 -37.60
N SER A 888 38.58 20.80 -38.05
CA SER A 888 39.35 20.51 -39.27
C SER A 888 38.83 19.27 -40.00
N ASN A 889 39.07 19.17 -41.31
CA ASN A 889 38.63 18.01 -42.12
C ASN A 889 37.11 17.75 -42.04
N CYS A 890 36.29 18.78 -41.76
CA CYS A 890 34.84 18.65 -41.56
C CYS A 890 34.06 19.16 -42.77
N SER A 891 32.86 18.63 -43.00
CA SER A 891 31.94 19.10 -44.04
C SER A 891 30.69 19.70 -43.42
N LEU A 892 30.29 20.89 -43.90
CA LEU A 892 29.10 21.60 -43.44
C LEU A 892 28.19 21.85 -44.65
N SER A 893 27.19 20.98 -44.82
CA SER A 893 26.47 20.86 -46.10
C SER A 893 25.11 21.57 -46.14
N THR A 894 24.40 21.62 -45.01
CA THR A 894 22.99 22.03 -44.97
C THR A 894 22.64 22.73 -43.65
N GLY A 895 21.87 23.81 -43.73
CA GLY A 895 21.39 24.62 -42.61
C GLY A 895 20.06 25.29 -42.96
N LYS A 896 19.37 25.83 -41.96
CA LYS A 896 18.05 26.45 -42.14
C LYS A 896 18.11 27.61 -43.16
N PRO A 897 17.07 27.85 -43.99
CA PRO A 897 17.07 28.99 -44.91
C PRO A 897 17.48 30.31 -44.23
N SER A 898 18.33 31.09 -44.90
CA SER A 898 18.95 32.33 -44.37
C SER A 898 19.88 32.15 -43.15
N SER A 899 20.47 30.96 -42.95
CA SER A 899 21.44 30.70 -41.87
C SER A 899 22.88 31.07 -42.22
N SER A 900 23.74 31.10 -41.20
CA SER A 900 25.18 30.85 -41.34
C SER A 900 25.48 29.38 -40.99
N LEU A 901 26.42 28.71 -41.65
CA LEU A 901 26.80 27.32 -41.31
C LEU A 901 27.69 27.25 -40.07
N ILE A 902 28.48 28.30 -39.83
CA ILE A 902 29.26 28.49 -38.59
C ILE A 902 29.18 29.96 -38.18
N THR A 903 28.99 30.22 -36.89
CA THR A 903 28.99 31.58 -36.33
C THR A 903 29.97 31.69 -35.17
N PHE A 904 30.91 32.62 -35.26
CA PHE A 904 31.83 32.99 -34.20
C PHE A 904 31.46 34.34 -33.58
N SER A 905 31.22 34.34 -32.27
CA SER A 905 31.05 35.54 -31.43
C SER A 905 32.01 35.56 -30.24
N ASN A 906 33.00 34.66 -30.23
CA ASN A 906 34.09 34.65 -29.27
C ASN A 906 35.33 35.40 -29.80
N THR A 907 36.33 35.53 -28.93
CA THR A 907 37.55 36.32 -29.18
C THR A 907 38.74 35.48 -29.65
N GLN A 908 38.55 34.19 -29.96
CA GLN A 908 39.64 33.30 -30.34
C GLN A 908 40.21 33.65 -31.72
N THR A 909 41.52 33.42 -31.87
CA THR A 909 42.18 33.32 -33.17
C THR A 909 42.35 31.85 -33.51
N LEU A 910 41.71 31.38 -34.58
CA LEU A 910 41.64 29.96 -34.94
C LEU A 910 41.98 29.75 -36.41
N THR A 911 42.70 28.68 -36.70
CA THR A 911 42.89 28.19 -38.07
C THR A 911 41.99 26.98 -38.29
N LEU A 912 41.07 27.07 -39.25
CA LEU A 912 40.18 26.01 -39.68
C LEU A 912 40.75 25.41 -40.97
N ASN A 913 41.28 24.18 -40.89
CA ASN A 913 41.94 23.54 -42.02
C ASN A 913 41.05 22.49 -42.67
N ASN A 914 41.01 22.49 -44.01
CA ASN A 914 40.29 21.51 -44.81
C ASN A 914 38.80 21.41 -44.46
N ILE A 915 38.13 22.56 -44.44
CA ILE A 915 36.68 22.63 -44.26
C ILE A 915 36.00 22.60 -45.64
N ASP A 916 35.04 21.69 -45.80
CA ASP A 916 34.23 21.55 -47.01
C ASP A 916 32.87 22.24 -46.82
N PHE A 917 32.53 23.11 -47.77
CA PHE A 917 31.23 23.80 -47.88
C PHE A 917 30.56 23.40 -49.22
N PRO A 918 30.01 22.18 -49.33
CA PRO A 918 29.73 21.56 -50.62
C PRO A 918 28.52 22.16 -51.37
N ARG A 919 27.57 22.77 -50.65
CA ARG A 919 26.28 23.20 -51.23
C ARG A 919 25.87 24.60 -50.79
N ARG A 920 25.64 25.48 -51.77
CA ARG A 920 24.89 26.73 -51.61
C ARG A 920 23.44 26.54 -52.09
N PRO A 921 22.42 26.74 -51.26
CA PRO A 921 21.05 26.85 -51.74
C PRO A 921 20.88 28.11 -52.59
N SER A 922 20.62 27.96 -53.90
CA SER A 922 20.47 29.08 -54.85
C SER A 922 19.31 30.04 -54.51
N ALA A 923 18.32 29.58 -53.74
CA ALA A 923 17.13 30.35 -53.37
C ALA A 923 17.35 31.40 -52.27
N TYR A 924 18.48 31.41 -51.56
CA TYR A 924 18.66 32.23 -50.34
C TYR A 924 19.92 33.11 -50.40
N GLN A 925 19.75 34.36 -50.79
CA GLN A 925 20.87 35.32 -50.92
C GLN A 925 21.54 35.69 -49.58
N THR A 926 20.84 35.52 -48.46
CA THR A 926 21.30 35.80 -47.08
C THR A 926 21.96 34.60 -46.41
N TYR A 927 22.05 33.46 -47.09
CA TYR A 927 22.74 32.27 -46.61
C TYR A 927 24.25 32.52 -46.59
N ARG A 928 24.94 32.09 -45.52
CA ARG A 928 26.38 32.38 -45.28
C ARG A 928 27.14 31.12 -44.88
N ASN A 929 28.40 31.01 -45.30
CA ASN A 929 29.27 29.91 -44.89
C ASN A 929 29.75 30.11 -43.45
N VAL A 930 30.52 31.18 -43.22
CA VAL A 930 31.08 31.56 -41.93
C VAL A 930 30.62 32.98 -41.62
N ARG A 931 30.29 33.21 -40.35
CA ARG A 931 29.98 34.53 -39.82
C ARG A 931 30.88 34.85 -38.64
N LYS A 932 31.45 36.05 -38.60
CA LYS A 932 32.15 36.58 -37.43
C LYS A 932 31.61 37.97 -37.11
N GLY A 933 30.80 38.05 -36.04
CA GLY A 933 30.11 39.29 -35.68
C GLY A 933 30.86 40.18 -34.69
N THR A 934 32.08 39.83 -34.30
CA THR A 934 32.88 40.53 -33.28
C THR A 934 34.19 41.02 -33.89
N SER A 935 34.62 42.21 -33.50
CA SER A 935 35.86 42.84 -33.98
C SER A 935 37.13 42.29 -33.30
N GLN A 936 37.02 41.28 -32.43
CA GLN A 936 38.13 40.66 -31.69
C GLN A 936 38.36 39.20 -32.09
N GLY A 937 39.63 38.76 -32.08
CA GLY A 937 40.03 37.44 -32.59
C GLY A 937 40.01 37.37 -34.12
N ARG A 938 40.43 36.24 -34.70
CA ARG A 938 40.50 36.03 -36.16
C ARG A 938 40.13 34.59 -36.55
N ILE A 939 39.50 34.39 -37.70
CA ILE A 939 39.23 33.06 -38.24
C ILE A 939 40.01 32.92 -39.54
N ILE A 940 40.92 31.96 -39.60
CA ILE A 940 41.78 31.72 -40.74
C ILE A 940 41.37 30.39 -41.37
N LEU A 941 40.88 30.40 -42.61
CA LEU A 941 40.53 29.18 -43.33
C LEU A 941 41.66 28.82 -44.32
N THR A 942 42.13 27.58 -44.25
CA THR A 942 43.16 27.02 -45.16
C THR A 942 42.66 25.73 -45.80
N ASN A 943 43.08 25.45 -47.05
CA ASN A 943 42.73 24.22 -47.77
C ASN A 943 41.20 23.95 -47.85
N PHE A 944 40.38 25.00 -47.85
CA PHE A 944 38.92 24.88 -47.90
C PHE A 944 38.45 24.36 -49.28
N THR A 945 37.30 23.69 -49.33
CA THR A 945 36.73 23.11 -50.56
C THR A 945 35.22 23.30 -50.66
N GLY A 946 34.63 23.02 -51.82
CA GLY A 946 33.18 23.09 -52.04
C GLY A 946 32.67 24.42 -52.61
N ASN A 947 31.51 24.36 -53.29
CA ASN A 947 30.96 25.47 -54.09
C ASN A 947 30.51 26.69 -53.26
N PHE A 948 30.43 26.54 -51.94
CA PHE A 948 30.03 27.60 -51.01
C PHE A 948 31.21 28.11 -50.15
N SER A 949 32.44 27.86 -50.59
CA SER A 949 33.67 28.36 -49.97
C SER A 949 34.11 29.73 -50.49
N GLY A 950 34.87 30.46 -49.67
CA GLY A 950 35.48 31.74 -50.02
C GLY A 950 34.77 32.95 -49.40
N SER A 951 35.46 34.09 -49.47
CA SER A 951 35.02 35.37 -48.89
C SER A 951 33.73 35.90 -49.51
N ALA A 952 33.43 35.55 -50.77
CA ALA A 952 32.19 35.95 -51.44
C ALA A 952 30.90 35.48 -50.74
N TYR A 953 30.99 34.50 -49.84
CA TYR A 953 29.86 33.89 -49.16
C TYR A 953 29.83 34.12 -47.64
N GLU A 954 30.77 34.90 -47.12
CA GLU A 954 30.90 35.13 -45.68
C GLU A 954 30.08 36.32 -45.17
N ASN A 955 30.00 36.42 -43.85
CA ASN A 955 29.48 37.60 -43.17
C ASN A 955 30.50 38.08 -42.14
N ASP A 956 31.36 38.99 -42.59
CA ASP A 956 32.49 39.53 -41.85
C ASP A 956 32.46 41.06 -41.79
N PRO A 957 31.56 41.66 -40.99
CA PRO A 957 31.42 43.11 -40.89
C PRO A 957 32.64 43.84 -40.31
N HIS A 958 33.71 43.12 -39.92
CA HIS A 958 34.89 43.65 -39.25
C HIS A 958 36.23 43.21 -39.87
N ASP A 959 36.23 42.57 -41.03
CA ASP A 959 37.43 42.07 -41.73
C ASP A 959 38.33 41.19 -40.83
N THR A 960 37.70 40.25 -40.13
CA THR A 960 38.31 39.32 -39.17
C THR A 960 38.35 37.86 -39.62
N ILE A 961 37.82 37.54 -40.80
CA ILE A 961 37.89 36.24 -41.45
C ILE A 961 38.88 36.32 -42.63
N PHE A 962 39.78 35.35 -42.71
CA PHE A 962 40.84 35.28 -43.71
C PHE A 962 40.76 33.95 -44.44
N TRP A 963 40.54 33.99 -45.74
CA TRP A 963 40.59 32.82 -46.62
C TRP A 963 41.98 32.74 -47.24
N LEU A 964 42.86 31.93 -46.66
CA LEU A 964 44.23 31.76 -47.15
C LEU A 964 44.27 30.70 -48.25
N GLY A 965 44.06 31.17 -49.48
CA GLY A 965 44.42 30.54 -50.77
C GLY A 965 45.31 31.52 -51.57
N PRO A 966 45.81 31.17 -52.77
CA PRO A 966 46.69 32.08 -53.52
C PRO A 966 45.94 33.38 -53.89
N ASP A 967 46.37 34.51 -53.32
CA ASP A 967 45.90 35.87 -53.67
C ASP A 967 46.81 36.43 -54.78
N VAL A 968 46.43 36.09 -56.01
CA VAL A 968 47.09 36.49 -57.27
C VAL A 968 46.14 37.42 -58.06
N ASP A 969 46.71 38.38 -58.79
CA ASP A 969 45.97 39.33 -59.64
C ASP A 969 46.91 39.76 -60.77
N PHE A 970 46.59 39.41 -62.01
CA PHE A 970 47.40 39.57 -63.19
C PHE A 970 46.81 40.63 -64.09
N VAL A 971 47.65 41.61 -64.41
CA VAL A 971 47.31 42.66 -65.36
C VAL A 971 48.31 42.69 -66.49
N VAL A 972 47.86 43.13 -67.66
CA VAL A 972 48.79 43.57 -68.71
C VAL A 972 49.31 44.95 -68.29
N ASP A 973 50.59 45.02 -67.92
CA ASP A 973 51.23 46.25 -67.45
C ASP A 973 51.41 47.25 -68.61
N HIS A 974 51.95 46.78 -69.73
CA HIS A 974 52.07 47.55 -70.97
C HIS A 974 52.40 46.66 -72.18
N ILE A 975 52.17 47.19 -73.38
CA ILE A 975 52.60 46.62 -74.66
C ILE A 975 53.64 47.56 -75.26
N MET A 976 54.81 47.04 -75.63
CA MET A 976 55.84 47.78 -76.37
C MET A 976 55.80 47.41 -77.84
N ILE A 977 55.78 48.40 -78.73
CA ILE A 977 55.97 48.21 -80.17
C ILE A 977 57.25 48.96 -80.57
N THR A 978 58.25 48.23 -81.07
CA THR A 978 59.50 48.83 -81.53
C THR A 978 59.40 49.14 -83.02
N GLN A 979 59.38 50.44 -83.35
CA GLN A 979 59.23 50.93 -84.71
C GLN A 979 60.57 51.42 -85.25
N THR A 980 61.27 50.56 -86.01
CA THR A 980 62.47 50.95 -86.75
C THR A 980 62.15 51.48 -88.16
N ASP A 981 60.95 51.18 -88.66
CA ASP A 981 60.47 51.57 -89.98
C ASP A 981 58.97 51.93 -89.96
N GLY A 982 58.66 53.16 -90.38
CA GLY A 982 57.31 53.71 -90.36
C GLY A 982 56.45 53.32 -91.57
N TYR A 983 57.05 52.79 -92.62
CA TYR A 983 56.36 52.54 -93.88
C TYR A 983 55.78 51.12 -93.97
N VAL A 984 54.81 50.93 -94.85
CA VAL A 984 54.29 49.62 -95.24
C VAL A 984 55.43 48.67 -95.63
N CYS A 985 55.23 47.38 -95.41
CA CYS A 985 56.21 46.29 -95.52
C CYS A 985 57.42 46.43 -94.57
N GLY A 986 57.39 47.38 -93.62
CA GLY A 986 58.34 47.45 -92.51
C GLY A 986 58.10 46.35 -91.48
N VAL A 987 59.13 45.97 -90.73
CA VAL A 987 59.02 44.92 -89.71
C VAL A 987 59.00 45.58 -88.32
N ARG A 988 57.99 45.28 -87.51
CA ARG A 988 57.86 45.75 -86.11
C ARG A 988 57.94 44.57 -85.15
N ALA A 989 58.75 44.71 -84.11
CA ALA A 989 58.75 43.80 -82.99
C ALA A 989 57.78 44.28 -81.91
N SER A 990 57.10 43.36 -81.24
CA SER A 990 56.24 43.65 -80.10
C SER A 990 56.65 42.84 -78.87
N SER A 991 56.40 43.37 -77.68
CA SER A 991 56.46 42.61 -76.43
C SER A 991 55.30 43.04 -75.52
N VAL A 992 54.76 42.08 -74.78
CA VAL A 992 53.66 42.29 -73.83
C VAL A 992 54.18 41.97 -72.43
N THR A 993 54.14 42.95 -71.53
CA THR A 993 54.57 42.78 -70.14
C THR A 993 53.37 42.52 -69.24
N ILE A 994 53.40 41.41 -68.49
CA ILE A 994 52.39 41.01 -67.51
C ILE A 994 52.94 41.23 -66.11
N LYS A 995 52.09 41.74 -65.21
CA LYS A 995 52.42 41.97 -63.80
C LYS A 995 51.46 41.20 -62.90
N ASN A 996 52.01 40.55 -61.88
CA ASN A 996 51.21 40.11 -60.75
C ASN A 996 51.13 41.27 -59.74
N ILE A 997 49.98 41.93 -59.65
CA ILE A 997 49.70 42.99 -58.68
C ILE A 997 49.09 42.46 -57.37
N GLY A 998 48.78 41.16 -57.31
CA GLY A 998 48.39 40.44 -56.10
C GLY A 998 49.53 40.30 -55.09
N THR A 999 49.20 39.80 -53.91
CA THR A 999 50.15 39.73 -52.78
C THR A 999 50.92 38.40 -52.69
N HIS A 1000 50.54 37.39 -53.49
CA HIS A 1000 51.15 36.06 -53.49
C HIS A 1000 51.84 35.73 -54.81
N ASP A 1001 52.90 34.93 -54.71
CA ASP A 1001 53.58 34.37 -55.87
C ASP A 1001 52.67 33.36 -56.57
N TYR A 1002 52.60 33.42 -57.90
CA TYR A 1002 51.97 32.39 -58.70
C TYR A 1002 53.00 31.41 -59.24
N LEU A 1003 52.83 30.12 -58.95
CA LEU A 1003 53.68 29.03 -59.43
C LEU A 1003 52.90 28.20 -60.44
N GLY A 1004 53.05 28.53 -61.73
CA GLY A 1004 52.30 27.93 -62.84
C GLY A 1004 52.47 28.73 -64.14
N ASP A 1005 51.81 28.25 -65.20
CA ASP A 1005 51.81 28.90 -66.52
C ASP A 1005 50.58 29.81 -66.66
N ILE A 1006 50.80 31.05 -67.08
CA ILE A 1006 49.78 32.08 -67.25
C ILE A 1006 49.66 32.38 -68.75
N ARG A 1007 48.50 32.11 -69.34
CA ARG A 1007 48.25 32.38 -70.77
C ARG A 1007 48.15 33.87 -71.05
N VAL A 1008 48.73 34.32 -72.16
CA VAL A 1008 48.65 35.70 -72.66
C VAL A 1008 48.30 35.67 -74.14
N ASP A 1009 47.16 36.23 -74.51
CA ASP A 1009 46.75 36.38 -75.91
C ASP A 1009 47.08 37.79 -76.43
N PHE A 1010 47.55 37.87 -77.68
CA PHE A 1010 47.96 39.09 -78.36
C PHE A 1010 47.15 39.28 -79.67
N TYR A 1011 46.66 40.49 -79.89
CA TYR A 1011 45.79 40.85 -81.01
C TYR A 1011 46.48 41.94 -81.83
N LYS A 1012 47.01 41.58 -83.00
CA LYS A 1012 47.90 42.44 -83.82
C LYS A 1012 47.22 43.63 -84.52
N ASP A 1013 45.92 43.53 -84.82
CA ASP A 1013 45.12 44.62 -85.37
C ASP A 1013 43.62 44.31 -85.17
N LEU A 1014 43.04 44.87 -84.12
CA LEU A 1014 41.62 44.71 -83.78
C LEU A 1014 41.02 46.06 -83.36
N PRO A 1015 40.05 46.63 -84.12
CA PRO A 1015 39.50 47.96 -83.84
C PRO A 1015 38.74 48.10 -82.51
N THR A 1016 38.27 46.99 -81.93
CA THR A 1016 37.48 46.95 -80.69
C THR A 1016 38.09 46.01 -79.67
N ALA A 1017 37.98 46.35 -78.38
CA ALA A 1017 38.45 45.53 -77.27
C ALA A 1017 37.93 44.07 -77.35
N PRO A 1018 38.80 43.05 -77.23
CA PRO A 1018 38.39 41.65 -77.22
C PRO A 1018 37.71 41.25 -75.89
N ALA A 1019 36.64 40.47 -75.98
CA ALA A 1019 35.94 39.90 -74.83
C ALA A 1019 36.75 38.79 -74.17
N ALA A 1020 36.47 38.49 -72.90
CA ALA A 1020 37.03 37.31 -72.21
C ALA A 1020 36.74 36.03 -73.02
N GLY A 1021 37.72 35.13 -73.08
CA GLY A 1021 37.71 33.90 -73.86
C GLY A 1021 37.95 34.06 -75.36
N THR A 1022 38.13 35.28 -75.88
CA THR A 1022 38.42 35.49 -77.32
C THR A 1022 39.89 35.17 -77.60
N GLU A 1023 40.18 34.17 -78.41
CA GLU A 1023 41.58 33.82 -78.73
C GLU A 1023 42.28 34.92 -79.56
N GLY A 1024 43.54 35.18 -79.24
CA GLY A 1024 44.37 36.16 -79.93
C GLY A 1024 44.90 35.67 -81.27
N THR A 1025 45.43 36.60 -82.06
CA THR A 1025 46.22 36.27 -83.25
C THR A 1025 47.51 35.51 -82.94
N TYR A 1026 47.95 35.57 -81.68
CA TYR A 1026 49.02 34.77 -81.09
C TYR A 1026 48.70 34.55 -79.60
N HIS A 1027 49.17 33.44 -79.03
CA HIS A 1027 49.19 33.23 -77.59
C HIS A 1027 50.58 32.80 -77.11
N GLY A 1028 50.95 33.20 -75.90
CA GLY A 1028 52.16 32.77 -75.22
C GLY A 1028 51.89 32.51 -73.73
N PHE A 1029 52.92 32.08 -73.01
CA PHE A 1029 52.82 31.79 -71.58
C PHE A 1029 53.89 32.54 -70.78
N VAL A 1030 53.49 33.12 -69.66
CA VAL A 1030 54.38 33.56 -68.59
C VAL A 1030 54.37 32.51 -67.50
N THR A 1031 55.53 31.96 -67.15
CA THR A 1031 55.62 30.92 -66.12
C THR A 1031 56.15 31.51 -64.82
N ASN A 1032 55.65 31.07 -63.66
CA ASN A 1032 56.12 31.44 -62.32
C ASN A 1032 56.29 32.95 -62.11
N LEU A 1033 55.20 33.67 -61.83
CA LEU A 1033 55.17 35.12 -61.66
C LEU A 1033 55.00 35.51 -60.19
N ALA A 1034 56.11 35.93 -59.57
CA ALA A 1034 56.14 36.37 -58.18
C ALA A 1034 55.32 37.66 -57.95
N ALA A 1035 54.82 37.85 -56.72
CA ALA A 1035 54.06 39.02 -56.31
C ALA A 1035 54.80 40.33 -56.60
N GLY A 1036 54.12 41.30 -57.18
CA GLY A 1036 54.66 42.59 -57.58
C GLY A 1036 55.68 42.56 -58.72
N LYS A 1037 55.98 41.39 -59.31
CA LYS A 1037 56.96 41.24 -60.40
C LYS A 1037 56.28 41.20 -61.76
N THR A 1038 57.09 41.50 -62.77
CA THR A 1038 56.69 41.49 -64.18
C THR A 1038 57.48 40.44 -64.97
N LYS A 1039 56.84 39.85 -65.98
CA LYS A 1039 57.48 39.05 -67.05
C LYS A 1039 56.83 39.42 -68.37
N PHE A 1040 57.46 39.08 -69.49
CA PHE A 1040 56.95 39.43 -70.81
C PHE A 1040 56.86 38.21 -71.73
N VAL A 1041 55.97 38.30 -72.70
CA VAL A 1041 55.95 37.43 -73.90
C VAL A 1041 56.32 38.28 -75.10
N ASN A 1042 56.96 37.66 -76.10
CA ASN A 1042 57.29 38.29 -77.38
C ASN A 1042 56.39 37.70 -78.45
N PRO A 1043 55.31 38.39 -78.86
CA PRO A 1043 54.54 37.99 -80.01
C PRO A 1043 55.40 38.03 -81.30
N PRO A 1044 54.94 37.36 -82.37
CA PRO A 1044 55.61 37.39 -83.68
C PRO A 1044 55.80 38.80 -84.23
N LEU A 1045 56.74 38.93 -85.15
CA LEU A 1045 56.97 40.17 -85.89
C LEU A 1045 55.71 40.58 -86.67
N MET A 1046 55.47 41.88 -86.78
CA MET A 1046 54.32 42.46 -87.48
C MET A 1046 54.77 43.22 -88.73
N SER A 1047 54.02 43.08 -89.83
CA SER A 1047 54.14 43.89 -91.04
C SER A 1047 52.80 43.96 -91.78
N THR A 1048 52.59 45.00 -92.60
CA THR A 1048 51.46 45.11 -93.53
C THR A 1048 51.84 45.88 -94.79
N ASP A 1049 51.32 45.47 -95.94
CA ASP A 1049 51.38 46.16 -97.22
C ASP A 1049 50.29 47.23 -97.38
N ILE A 1050 49.39 47.35 -96.39
CA ILE A 1050 48.29 48.32 -96.37
C ILE A 1050 48.63 49.46 -95.41
N ALA A 1051 48.55 50.70 -95.91
CA ALA A 1051 48.73 51.88 -95.06
C ALA A 1051 47.50 52.11 -94.17
N GLY A 1052 47.72 52.42 -92.89
CA GLY A 1052 46.66 52.63 -91.91
C GLY A 1052 47.15 52.52 -90.47
N ASP A 1053 46.26 52.82 -89.53
CA ASP A 1053 46.49 52.63 -88.10
C ASP A 1053 46.03 51.24 -87.69
N TRP A 1054 46.92 50.50 -87.02
CA TRP A 1054 46.60 49.23 -86.38
C TRP A 1054 46.36 49.44 -84.89
N THR A 1055 45.31 48.82 -84.36
CA THR A 1055 45.01 48.83 -82.92
C THR A 1055 45.37 47.50 -82.29
N VAL A 1056 46.36 47.51 -81.40
CA VAL A 1056 46.93 46.33 -80.76
C VAL A 1056 46.40 46.17 -79.34
N TRP A 1057 46.05 44.93 -78.98
CA TRP A 1057 45.60 44.56 -77.62
C TRP A 1057 46.39 43.36 -77.10
N ALA A 1058 46.37 43.17 -75.79
CA ALA A 1058 46.75 41.92 -75.15
C ALA A 1058 45.83 41.62 -73.96
N ARG A 1059 45.66 40.35 -73.63
CA ARG A 1059 44.88 39.89 -72.47
C ARG A 1059 45.66 38.79 -71.74
N VAL A 1060 45.77 38.90 -70.42
CA VAL A 1060 46.32 37.84 -69.55
C VAL A 1060 45.19 36.98 -69.01
N ASP A 1061 45.46 35.71 -68.74
CA ASP A 1061 44.46 34.71 -68.32
C ASP A 1061 43.17 34.80 -69.12
N THR A 1062 43.30 34.70 -70.45
CA THR A 1062 42.21 34.99 -71.39
C THR A 1062 40.93 34.21 -71.11
N HIS A 1063 41.02 33.03 -70.50
CA HIS A 1063 39.88 32.14 -70.24
C HIS A 1063 39.36 32.21 -68.79
N ASN A 1064 39.98 33.04 -67.94
CA ASN A 1064 39.71 33.10 -66.50
C ASN A 1064 39.88 31.72 -65.82
N ASP A 1065 40.95 31.02 -66.21
CA ASP A 1065 41.26 29.67 -65.70
C ASP A 1065 41.93 29.74 -64.32
N ILE A 1066 42.52 30.88 -63.98
CA ILE A 1066 43.17 31.14 -62.69
C ILE A 1066 42.27 32.05 -61.88
N VAL A 1067 41.96 31.69 -60.64
CA VAL A 1067 41.09 32.53 -59.78
C VAL A 1067 41.91 33.70 -59.26
N GLU A 1068 41.53 34.90 -59.66
CA GLU A 1068 42.20 36.16 -59.32
C GLU A 1068 41.39 37.02 -58.36
N THR A 1069 42.01 38.03 -57.75
CA THR A 1069 41.24 39.00 -56.93
C THR A 1069 40.39 39.96 -57.76
N ASN A 1070 40.70 40.14 -59.05
CA ASN A 1070 39.91 40.96 -59.95
C ASN A 1070 39.92 40.46 -61.41
N GLU A 1071 38.99 39.58 -61.73
CA GLU A 1071 38.78 38.99 -63.08
C GLU A 1071 38.51 40.00 -64.22
N ASN A 1072 38.38 41.30 -63.94
CA ASN A 1072 37.96 42.32 -64.91
C ASN A 1072 39.09 43.28 -65.36
N ASN A 1073 40.31 43.16 -64.84
CA ASN A 1073 41.44 44.05 -65.17
C ASN A 1073 42.49 43.40 -66.09
N ASN A 1074 42.20 42.22 -66.63
CA ASN A 1074 43.15 41.41 -67.40
C ASN A 1074 43.42 41.89 -68.83
N LEU A 1075 42.65 42.87 -69.32
CA LEU A 1075 42.79 43.41 -70.68
C LEU A 1075 43.68 44.66 -70.68
N SER A 1076 44.58 44.76 -71.66
CA SER A 1076 45.41 45.95 -71.85
C SER A 1076 44.60 47.17 -72.31
N GLU A 1077 45.16 48.36 -72.10
CA GLU A 1077 44.77 49.54 -72.89
C GLU A 1077 45.17 49.36 -74.37
N PRO A 1078 44.44 49.98 -75.33
CA PRO A 1078 44.76 49.88 -76.75
C PRO A 1078 46.09 50.56 -77.08
N GLN A 1079 46.93 49.92 -77.88
CA GLN A 1079 48.13 50.54 -78.46
C GLN A 1079 47.96 50.76 -79.96
N ILE A 1080 48.18 51.99 -80.43
CA ILE A 1080 48.06 52.34 -81.84
C ILE A 1080 49.43 52.33 -82.51
N THR A 1081 49.52 51.72 -83.70
CA THR A 1081 50.74 51.75 -84.52
C THR A 1081 50.40 52.08 -85.97
N THR A 1082 50.99 53.16 -86.51
CA THR A 1082 50.65 53.71 -87.84
C THR A 1082 51.59 53.21 -88.93
N TRP A 1083 51.06 52.70 -90.04
CA TRP A 1083 51.79 52.26 -91.23
C TRP A 1083 51.63 53.29 -92.36
N SER A 1084 52.72 53.97 -92.73
CA SER A 1084 52.72 55.01 -93.77
C SER A 1084 52.90 54.42 -95.17
N PRO A 1085 52.26 54.95 -96.23
CA PRO A 1085 52.56 54.53 -97.60
C PRO A 1085 53.98 54.97 -98.02
N LEU A 1086 54.59 54.27 -98.97
CA LEU A 1086 55.88 54.68 -99.54
C LEU A 1086 55.80 56.09 -100.14
N PRO A 1087 56.77 56.99 -99.90
CA PRO A 1087 56.77 58.32 -100.49
C PRO A 1087 56.99 58.26 -102.02
N PRO A 1088 56.63 59.31 -102.78
CA PRO A 1088 56.96 59.40 -104.20
C PRO A 1088 58.47 59.64 -104.43
N VAL A 1089 58.98 59.24 -105.60
CA VAL A 1089 60.33 59.60 -106.06
C VAL A 1089 60.46 61.11 -106.30
N SER A 1090 61.62 61.68 -105.98
CA SER A 1090 61.87 63.13 -106.04
C SER A 1090 63.05 63.45 -106.96
N ASN A 1091 63.20 64.71 -107.39
CA ASN A 1091 64.32 65.18 -108.23
C ASN A 1091 64.60 64.34 -109.50
N LEU A 1092 63.55 63.86 -110.18
CA LEU A 1092 63.70 63.12 -111.43
C LEU A 1092 64.25 64.04 -112.55
N GLN A 1093 65.45 63.76 -113.05
CA GLN A 1093 66.17 64.55 -114.05
C GLN A 1093 66.76 63.67 -115.15
N PHE A 1094 66.92 64.23 -116.36
CA PHE A 1094 67.63 63.59 -117.47
C PHE A 1094 68.88 64.38 -117.83
N LEU A 1095 70.01 63.70 -117.96
CA LEU A 1095 71.28 64.27 -118.43
C LEU A 1095 71.66 63.59 -119.75
N SER A 1096 72.08 64.36 -120.75
CA SER A 1096 72.57 63.79 -122.03
C SER A 1096 73.81 62.92 -121.78
N TYR A 1097 73.87 61.71 -122.37
CA TYR A 1097 75.03 60.82 -122.22
C TYR A 1097 75.75 60.55 -123.54
N ASP A 1098 75.04 60.00 -124.53
CA ASP A 1098 75.56 59.82 -125.89
C ASP A 1098 74.42 60.02 -126.92
N ASN A 1099 74.73 59.87 -128.22
CA ASN A 1099 73.76 60.09 -129.30
C ASN A 1099 72.48 59.23 -129.20
N ASN A 1100 72.48 58.21 -128.36
CA ASN A 1100 71.47 57.17 -128.30
C ASN A 1100 70.93 56.91 -126.88
N ASN A 1101 71.48 57.52 -125.83
CA ASN A 1101 71.11 57.26 -124.43
C ASN A 1101 71.12 58.56 -123.58
N ALA A 1102 70.25 58.63 -122.58
CA ALA A 1102 70.30 59.63 -121.52
C ALA A 1102 70.48 58.98 -120.15
N LEU A 1103 71.16 59.66 -119.24
CA LEU A 1103 71.29 59.27 -117.84
C LEU A 1103 70.11 59.88 -117.05
N MET A 1104 69.16 59.04 -116.66
CA MET A 1104 68.03 59.42 -115.80
C MET A 1104 68.45 59.32 -114.33
N LYS A 1105 68.19 60.35 -113.52
CA LYS A 1105 68.54 60.42 -112.10
C LYS A 1105 67.34 60.79 -111.24
N TRP A 1106 67.26 60.30 -109.99
CA TRP A 1106 66.23 60.69 -109.01
C TRP A 1106 66.74 60.48 -107.58
N ASP A 1107 66.09 61.12 -106.61
CA ASP A 1107 66.40 61.01 -105.18
C ASP A 1107 65.28 60.26 -104.44
N TYR A 1108 65.65 59.37 -103.51
CA TYR A 1108 64.71 58.58 -102.71
C TYR A 1108 65.31 58.16 -101.36
N THR A 1109 64.64 58.47 -100.25
CA THR A 1109 65.21 58.31 -98.90
C THR A 1109 64.50 57.29 -98.02
N ALA A 1110 63.34 56.77 -98.44
CA ALA A 1110 62.66 55.69 -97.73
C ALA A 1110 63.24 54.32 -98.09
N PRO A 1111 63.14 53.30 -97.22
CA PRO A 1111 63.48 51.93 -97.56
C PRO A 1111 62.64 51.40 -98.74
N TYR A 1112 63.28 50.68 -99.66
CA TYR A 1112 62.66 50.07 -100.84
C TYR A 1112 63.48 48.83 -101.25
N ASN A 1113 62.91 47.98 -102.11
CA ASN A 1113 63.57 46.78 -102.64
C ASN A 1113 64.11 47.03 -104.06
N CYS A 1114 63.29 47.64 -104.91
CA CYS A 1114 63.68 48.00 -106.26
C CYS A 1114 62.99 49.28 -106.73
N PHE A 1115 63.58 49.93 -107.74
CA PHE A 1115 62.85 50.88 -108.55
C PHE A 1115 62.41 50.22 -109.85
N LYS A 1116 61.13 50.38 -110.18
CA LYS A 1116 60.60 50.02 -111.49
C LYS A 1116 60.55 51.25 -112.37
N ILE A 1117 61.08 51.10 -113.58
CA ILE A 1117 61.18 52.18 -114.56
C ILE A 1117 60.48 51.75 -115.83
N TRP A 1118 59.35 52.38 -116.08
CA TRP A 1118 58.58 52.19 -117.30
C TRP A 1118 58.85 53.34 -118.25
N GLY A 1119 58.78 53.07 -119.55
CA GLY A 1119 58.79 54.13 -120.53
C GLY A 1119 57.98 53.81 -121.77
N ASN A 1120 57.25 54.82 -122.23
CA ASN A 1120 56.28 54.76 -123.33
C ASN A 1120 56.36 56.07 -124.15
N ASP A 1121 55.82 56.06 -125.35
CA ASP A 1121 55.72 57.24 -126.22
C ASP A 1121 54.53 58.14 -125.82
N ASP A 1122 53.59 57.64 -125.01
CA ASP A 1122 52.47 58.40 -124.41
C ASP A 1122 52.88 58.98 -123.04
N PRO A 1123 52.68 60.28 -122.74
CA PRO A 1123 52.96 60.85 -121.41
C PRO A 1123 52.02 60.38 -120.29
N ASN A 1124 50.82 59.92 -120.62
CA ASN A 1124 49.77 59.56 -119.66
C ASN A 1124 49.59 58.04 -119.53
N PHE A 1125 50.63 57.26 -119.82
CA PHE A 1125 50.50 55.82 -119.87
C PHE A 1125 50.14 55.23 -118.50
N PRO A 1126 49.12 54.37 -118.43
CA PRO A 1126 48.80 53.65 -117.20
C PRO A 1126 49.89 52.60 -116.94
N PRO A 1127 50.29 52.38 -115.67
CA PRO A 1127 51.42 51.53 -115.31
C PRO A 1127 51.27 50.06 -115.74
N GLU A 1128 50.03 49.62 -116.04
CA GLU A 1128 49.67 48.22 -116.25
C GLU A 1128 49.78 47.73 -117.71
N THR A 1129 49.86 48.63 -118.70
CA THR A 1129 49.87 48.26 -120.14
C THR A 1129 51.20 48.51 -120.84
N THR A 1130 52.29 48.64 -120.09
CA THR A 1130 53.61 49.03 -120.63
C THR A 1130 54.72 48.05 -120.28
N GLN A 1131 55.56 47.75 -121.26
CA GLN A 1131 56.75 46.92 -121.09
C GLN A 1131 57.70 47.61 -120.09
N LEU A 1132 58.00 46.92 -118.99
CA LEU A 1132 59.01 47.36 -118.02
C LEU A 1132 60.35 47.48 -118.75
N ASN A 1133 60.91 48.68 -118.81
CA ASN A 1133 62.16 48.91 -119.54
C ASN A 1133 63.37 48.56 -118.67
N TYR A 1134 63.32 48.88 -117.37
CA TYR A 1134 64.41 48.61 -116.44
C TYR A 1134 63.86 48.32 -115.03
N SER A 1135 64.46 47.35 -114.33
CA SER A 1135 64.36 47.17 -112.88
C SER A 1135 65.73 47.52 -112.30
N LEU A 1136 65.76 48.43 -111.33
CA LEU A 1136 66.97 48.70 -110.56
C LEU A 1136 66.81 48.09 -109.18
N ASP A 1137 67.39 46.92 -109.00
CA ASP A 1137 67.37 46.22 -107.73
C ASP A 1137 68.49 46.76 -106.83
N GLY A 1138 68.18 47.06 -105.57
CA GLY A 1138 69.18 47.58 -104.65
C GLY A 1138 68.54 48.07 -103.36
N PRO A 1139 68.68 47.37 -102.22
CA PRO A 1139 67.95 47.66 -100.99
C PRO A 1139 68.54 48.80 -100.16
N THR A 1140 69.54 49.53 -100.66
CA THR A 1140 70.25 50.57 -99.90
C THR A 1140 69.69 51.96 -100.20
N PRO A 1141 69.13 52.67 -99.19
CA PRO A 1141 68.80 54.08 -99.30
C PRO A 1141 70.04 54.88 -99.67
N GLY A 1142 69.88 55.77 -100.64
CA GLY A 1142 70.94 56.53 -101.27
C GLY A 1142 70.35 57.86 -101.70
N PRO A 1143 71.09 58.97 -101.53
CA PRO A 1143 70.52 60.29 -101.76
C PRO A 1143 70.13 60.49 -103.23
N THR A 1144 70.81 59.83 -104.17
CA THR A 1144 70.58 59.96 -105.62
C THR A 1144 70.87 58.65 -106.33
N TYR A 1145 69.98 58.26 -107.23
CA TYR A 1145 70.04 57.09 -108.09
C TYR A 1145 70.17 57.51 -109.54
N ALA A 1146 70.74 56.64 -110.38
CA ALA A 1146 70.90 56.92 -111.80
C ALA A 1146 70.84 55.65 -112.64
N ILE A 1147 70.26 55.72 -113.84
CA ILE A 1147 70.32 54.66 -114.84
C ILE A 1147 70.41 55.24 -116.25
N LEU A 1148 71.10 54.54 -117.15
CA LEU A 1148 71.11 54.87 -118.57
C LEU A 1148 69.84 54.32 -119.24
N VAL A 1149 69.05 55.22 -119.81
CA VAL A 1149 67.89 54.88 -120.63
C VAL A 1149 68.17 55.13 -122.10
N ASN A 1150 67.75 54.20 -122.94
CA ASN A 1150 67.95 54.27 -124.39
C ASN A 1150 66.89 55.16 -125.06
N LEU A 1151 67.33 56.08 -125.92
CA LEU A 1151 66.53 57.06 -126.65
C LEU A 1151 66.53 56.86 -128.17
N ARG A 1152 67.00 55.70 -128.69
CA ARG A 1152 67.23 55.44 -130.13
C ARG A 1152 65.97 55.50 -131.02
N PHE A 1153 64.76 55.53 -130.46
CA PHE A 1153 63.49 55.54 -131.21
C PHE A 1153 62.50 56.54 -130.58
N SER A 1154 62.16 57.63 -131.30
CA SER A 1154 61.09 58.64 -131.02
C SER A 1154 61.04 59.29 -129.62
N LYS A 1155 60.17 60.30 -129.40
CA LYS A 1155 59.95 60.90 -128.07
C LYS A 1155 59.46 59.84 -127.07
N ARG A 1156 60.11 59.71 -125.91
CA ARG A 1156 59.71 58.81 -124.81
C ARG A 1156 59.47 59.56 -123.49
N PHE A 1157 58.51 59.08 -122.71
CA PHE A 1157 58.23 59.47 -121.32
C PHE A 1157 58.58 58.31 -120.38
N PHE A 1158 59.02 58.63 -119.16
CA PHE A 1158 59.40 57.62 -118.17
C PHE A 1158 58.68 57.87 -116.85
N ARG A 1159 58.33 56.78 -116.17
CA ARG A 1159 57.80 56.76 -114.80
C ARG A 1159 58.73 55.92 -113.95
N VAL A 1160 59.05 56.39 -112.75
CA VAL A 1160 59.83 55.66 -111.75
C VAL A 1160 58.98 55.48 -110.51
N THR A 1161 58.85 54.26 -110.01
CA THR A 1161 58.25 54.01 -108.68
C THR A 1161 59.20 53.18 -107.85
N ALA A 1162 59.20 53.45 -106.54
CA ALA A 1162 59.80 52.55 -105.57
C ALA A 1162 58.80 51.44 -105.26
N GLU A 1163 59.28 50.21 -105.19
CA GLU A 1163 58.53 49.05 -104.72
C GLU A 1163 59.26 48.44 -103.53
N ARG A 1164 58.48 47.87 -102.62
CA ARG A 1164 58.97 47.19 -101.44
C ARG A 1164 58.29 45.84 -101.31
N ASP A 1165 59.08 44.80 -101.10
CA ASP A 1165 58.57 43.45 -100.97
C ASP A 1165 57.98 43.27 -99.58
N PHE A 1166 56.85 42.58 -99.51
CA PHE A 1166 56.28 42.18 -98.24
C PHE A 1166 57.22 41.17 -97.57
N PRO A 1167 57.70 41.42 -96.34
CA PRO A 1167 58.66 40.53 -95.70
C PRO A 1167 58.00 39.18 -95.41
N ASP A 1168 58.74 38.10 -95.65
CA ASP A 1168 58.35 36.78 -95.14
C ASP A 1168 58.60 36.78 -93.61
N LEU A 1169 57.52 36.58 -92.84
CA LEU A 1169 57.50 36.71 -91.38
C LEU A 1169 57.34 35.34 -90.69
N GLU A 1170 57.44 34.24 -91.42
CA GLU A 1170 57.44 32.88 -90.86
C GLU A 1170 58.61 32.62 -89.89
#